data_AF-A0A9P6T154-F1
#
_entry.id   AF-A0A9P6T154-F1
#
_cell.length_a   1.000
_cell.length_b   1.000
_cell.length_c   1.000
_cell.angle_alpha   90.00
_cell.angle_beta   90.00
_cell.angle_gamma   90.00
#
_symmetry.space_group_name_H-M   'P 1'
#
loop_
_entity.id
_entity.type
_entity.pdbx_description
1 polymer ?
#
loop_
_entity_poly.entity_id
_entity_poly.type
_entity_poly.pdbx_seq_one_letter_code
_entity_poly.pdbx_strand_id
1 'polypeptide(L)'
;MSIPSSGHGHNAGDLEQGMVNTCNENPSKHDGDHHVAPRLSSSASGIEAISVSVNTITDISKNVNRFTQFRSSSHFLSFTIGLAFFVDLLCYGIIMPLTPFIVENLGLKSTANGALIACYAVGLLISSPIVGSISDKLVNRRLPMLAGLVALMLSMILFMEALDHFWLLLISRFCAGLAGGTMMTLGFALLSDTYPANQLGVQMGKVMIGHTLGMMAGPPLGGILQDHLGVKAPYVFCLILIAIDLCARLLIIEPRSAKVKAIKEYEKQLEQERQKEQENSNDSINGTLVCPSTPKKAPKLSTLKGLLTSKRLVTALFVSFLEAFLVAALEPILPLYLEKRFHLSETLIGVVFLALSLPTFISPIAGRISDKHGAKTLSVLGIVLCAVFVMLLGLPHNPLWAIILLLVLIGATGSMYITPVLGEISAVVRVTGEGDGFARAFAMFNMCFSIGMVAGPLLGSLVYQEGGMIWACALITIVIVLILPLAIFFMGDKAQKLKDQEQYEKDMLEEEQKLSQIEEYRRRQMKQGDDDDLSQVVVATIPEADSTKIPHIFEADRATLKDPPSATYKDSSSGSPNDEIPQSRLTRFRSSPNFLSFTVGLAVFVDLLCYGIIMPLTPFIVERLGLKSTANGGLIACYAVGLLIASPVAGIISDKIANRRLPMIIGLIALLLATILFMEAMNHFWVLLISRFCAGLAGGTMMTLGFALLSDTYPANQLGAEMGKVMVGQSLGLMVGPPLGGVLQDKVGEKAPYVFCIILIAIDLAARLSIIEPRGAKVKAIRKFQKQQLQQQKEEEEKGRSQSEKMDSTFDVQTSSPSKPSVAKTTTMRGFLTNKRLLTALVVSFMQAFLIAALEPVLPLYLESRFGLSKTQIGVTFLAISIPTFVSPIAGWFSDKHGAKIMSGVAIAVCATISIVIGIPGLPLWAIVLFLVGIGATCAIYITPVLGELSAVVRVTGDGDGFARAFALFNMCFSLGMVAGPLLGSAIYQETSFLWTCVLIGAATFLILPLVFMYMGGKAQKQRDQEQYEKDMYKQNMVLNQIQEQNKQLQQQQQQQID
;
A
#
# COMPACT_ATOMS: atom_id res chain seq x y z
N MET A 1 40.61 57.92 -20.16
CA MET A 1 41.62 57.37 -19.23
C MET A 1 41.22 55.92 -18.97
N SER A 2 41.81 54.90 -19.59
CA SER A 2 43.22 54.45 -19.72
C SER A 2 43.55 53.35 -18.68
N ILE A 3 43.70 52.06 -19.01
CA ILE A 3 44.73 51.38 -19.87
C ILE A 3 46.07 51.21 -19.10
N PRO A 4 46.74 50.02 -19.10
CA PRO A 4 46.32 48.62 -19.35
C PRO A 4 47.04 47.57 -18.44
N SER A 5 47.08 46.27 -18.81
CA SER A 5 48.33 45.55 -19.24
C SER A 5 48.39 44.01 -18.99
N SER A 6 48.81 43.23 -20.01
CA SER A 6 49.45 41.88 -19.98
C SER A 6 48.79 40.67 -19.26
N GLY A 7 49.02 39.39 -19.62
CA GLY A 7 49.73 38.80 -20.78
C GLY A 7 50.16 37.32 -20.62
N HIS A 8 50.31 36.59 -21.76
CA HIS A 8 50.99 35.28 -21.99
C HIS A 8 50.34 33.90 -21.62
N GLY A 9 50.82 32.86 -22.34
CA GLY A 9 50.46 31.42 -22.28
C GLY A 9 49.51 30.97 -23.42
N HIS A 10 49.89 30.31 -24.55
CA HIS A 10 51.13 29.63 -25.01
C HIS A 10 51.39 28.21 -24.42
N ASN A 11 51.78 27.15 -25.17
CA ASN A 11 51.44 26.70 -26.55
C ASN A 11 51.95 25.25 -26.78
N ALA A 12 51.20 24.38 -27.48
CA ALA A 12 51.57 23.11 -28.19
C ALA A 12 50.38 22.12 -28.22
N GLY A 13 50.11 21.33 -29.27
CA GLY A 13 50.70 21.25 -30.62
C GLY A 13 49.92 20.28 -31.53
N ASP A 14 50.07 20.46 -32.85
CA ASP A 14 49.86 19.51 -33.97
C ASP A 14 48.57 18.66 -34.08
N LEU A 15 47.67 19.02 -35.01
CA LEU A 15 47.57 18.37 -36.35
C LEU A 15 46.44 18.91 -37.27
N GLU A 16 46.88 19.47 -38.41
CA GLU A 16 46.27 19.54 -39.77
C GLU A 16 44.85 20.10 -40.08
N GLN A 17 44.74 20.62 -41.32
CA GLN A 17 43.53 21.14 -41.97
C GLN A 17 43.36 20.53 -43.37
N GLY A 18 42.11 20.20 -43.76
CA GLY A 18 41.72 19.99 -45.17
C GLY A 18 42.31 18.74 -45.86
N MET A 19 42.14 18.54 -47.18
CA MET A 19 41.17 19.13 -48.13
C MET A 19 41.07 18.24 -49.40
N VAL A 20 40.01 18.43 -50.21
CA VAL A 20 39.91 18.06 -51.66
C VAL A 20 39.94 16.57 -52.07
N ASN A 21 38.85 16.12 -52.69
CA ASN A 21 38.82 15.47 -54.01
C ASN A 21 37.35 15.23 -54.46
N THR A 22 36.96 15.25 -55.75
CA THR A 22 37.23 16.14 -56.90
C THR A 22 36.37 15.67 -58.08
N CYS A 23 35.73 16.60 -58.82
CA CYS A 23 35.11 16.38 -60.15
C CYS A 23 33.93 15.35 -60.20
N ASN A 24 33.05 15.29 -61.20
CA ASN A 24 32.79 16.10 -62.41
C ASN A 24 31.27 15.98 -62.77
N GLU A 25 30.64 16.74 -63.67
CA GLU A 25 31.10 17.85 -64.53
C GLU A 25 30.04 18.97 -64.64
N ASN A 26 29.29 19.10 -65.75
CA ASN A 26 28.28 20.13 -66.00
C ASN A 26 27.25 19.66 -67.10
N PRO A 27 26.40 20.48 -67.77
CA PRO A 27 25.09 20.02 -68.25
C PRO A 27 24.99 19.76 -69.76
N SER A 28 23.93 19.05 -70.18
CA SER A 28 23.49 19.01 -71.58
C SER A 28 21.97 18.80 -71.72
N LYS A 29 21.44 19.18 -72.88
CA LYS A 29 20.01 19.17 -73.25
C LYS A 29 19.59 17.80 -73.80
N HIS A 30 18.30 17.48 -73.65
CA HIS A 30 17.33 17.14 -74.72
C HIS A 30 15.93 17.17 -74.05
N ASP A 31 14.94 17.92 -74.55
CA ASP A 31 14.12 17.70 -75.76
C ASP A 31 13.18 16.48 -75.65
N GLY A 32 11.94 16.63 -76.13
CA GLY A 32 11.04 15.50 -76.41
C GLY A 32 9.73 15.47 -75.62
N ASP A 33 8.65 15.79 -76.33
CA ASP A 33 7.24 15.55 -76.03
C ASP A 33 6.96 14.15 -75.42
N HIS A 34 5.94 13.95 -74.58
CA HIS A 34 4.54 13.94 -75.02
C HIS A 34 3.50 13.97 -73.88
N HIS A 35 2.26 14.28 -74.24
CA HIS A 35 1.07 14.03 -73.42
C HIS A 35 0.91 12.55 -73.04
N VAL A 36 0.56 12.28 -71.79
CA VAL A 36 -0.62 11.49 -71.36
C VAL A 36 -0.83 11.70 -69.86
N ALA A 37 -2.07 11.95 -69.44
CA ALA A 37 -2.41 12.13 -68.03
C ALA A 37 -2.96 10.83 -67.41
N PRO A 38 -2.44 10.38 -66.26
CA PRO A 38 -3.13 9.44 -65.39
C PRO A 38 -3.91 10.18 -64.29
N ARG A 39 -5.19 9.83 -64.22
CA ARG A 39 -6.26 10.27 -63.31
C ARG A 39 -5.84 10.45 -61.83
N LEU A 40 -6.52 11.41 -61.17
CA LEU A 40 -6.59 11.52 -59.71
C LEU A 40 -7.10 10.21 -59.07
N SER A 41 -6.38 9.70 -58.08
CA SER A 41 -6.79 8.58 -57.20
C SER A 41 -7.02 9.07 -55.76
N SER A 42 -7.99 9.96 -55.60
CA SER A 42 -8.27 10.68 -54.35
C SER A 42 -9.17 9.90 -53.38
N SER A 43 -8.67 8.77 -52.86
CA SER A 43 -9.37 7.94 -51.86
C SER A 43 -8.48 7.30 -50.76
N ALA A 44 -7.15 7.26 -50.89
CA ALA A 44 -6.28 6.56 -49.93
C ALA A 44 -5.81 7.41 -48.71
N SER A 45 -5.74 8.73 -48.86
CA SER A 45 -4.96 9.60 -47.97
C SER A 45 -5.42 9.66 -46.51
N GLY A 46 -6.73 9.51 -46.24
CA GLY A 46 -7.27 9.59 -44.88
C GLY A 46 -6.87 8.39 -43.99
N ILE A 47 -6.92 7.17 -44.53
CA ILE A 47 -6.61 5.95 -43.78
C ILE A 47 -5.09 5.76 -43.65
N GLU A 48 -4.32 6.16 -44.67
CA GLU A 48 -2.86 6.23 -44.56
C GLU A 48 -2.42 7.28 -43.53
N ALA A 49 -2.98 8.49 -43.52
CA ALA A 49 -2.64 9.51 -42.52
C ALA A 49 -2.90 9.04 -41.06
N ILE A 50 -4.02 8.34 -40.82
CA ILE A 50 -4.36 7.82 -39.49
C ILE A 50 -3.45 6.64 -39.09
N SER A 51 -3.19 5.69 -40.00
CA SER A 51 -2.32 4.54 -39.69
C SER A 51 -0.85 4.94 -39.56
N VAL A 52 -0.36 5.89 -40.38
CA VAL A 52 0.94 6.54 -40.20
C VAL A 52 0.99 7.25 -38.86
N SER A 53 -0.03 8.03 -38.47
CA SER A 53 -0.05 8.72 -37.16
C SER A 53 0.04 7.75 -35.97
N VAL A 54 -0.74 6.65 -35.96
CA VAL A 54 -0.66 5.63 -34.90
C VAL A 54 0.71 4.96 -34.87
N ASN A 55 1.25 4.56 -36.02
CA ASN A 55 2.57 3.94 -36.11
C ASN A 55 3.67 4.91 -35.65
N THR A 56 3.68 6.15 -36.14
CA THR A 56 4.63 7.20 -35.73
C THR A 56 4.55 7.48 -34.22
N ILE A 57 3.36 7.53 -33.61
CA ILE A 57 3.23 7.67 -32.14
C ILE A 57 3.83 6.46 -31.42
N THR A 58 3.63 5.23 -31.92
CA THR A 58 4.27 4.04 -31.31
C THR A 58 5.77 3.96 -31.53
N ASP A 59 6.31 4.41 -32.67
CA ASP A 59 7.75 4.41 -32.96
C ASP A 59 8.51 5.53 -32.24
N ILE A 60 7.90 6.71 -32.12
CA ILE A 60 8.36 7.73 -31.17
C ILE A 60 8.37 7.13 -29.76
N SER A 61 7.30 6.43 -29.34
CA SER A 61 7.23 5.78 -28.02
C SER A 61 8.29 4.70 -27.80
N LYS A 62 8.71 3.97 -28.85
CA LYS A 62 9.82 2.98 -28.79
C LYS A 62 11.18 3.66 -28.59
N ASN A 63 11.38 4.84 -29.20
CA ASN A 63 12.62 5.62 -29.11
C ASN A 63 12.68 6.59 -27.91
N VAL A 64 11.62 6.74 -27.09
CA VAL A 64 11.70 7.52 -25.86
C VAL A 64 12.69 6.87 -24.87
N ASN A 65 13.80 7.57 -24.64
CA ASN A 65 14.86 7.17 -23.72
C ASN A 65 14.29 6.75 -22.33
N ARG A 66 14.74 5.61 -21.77
CA ARG A 66 14.11 4.97 -20.58
C ARG A 66 13.98 5.90 -19.37
N PHE A 67 14.90 6.85 -19.22
CA PHE A 67 14.86 7.86 -18.16
C PHE A 67 13.63 8.78 -18.30
N THR A 68 13.26 9.18 -19.51
CA THR A 68 12.07 9.99 -19.81
C THR A 68 10.79 9.19 -19.60
N GLN A 69 10.76 7.90 -19.96
CA GLN A 69 9.63 6.99 -19.63
C GLN A 69 9.44 6.79 -18.12
N PHE A 70 10.53 6.78 -17.34
CA PHE A 70 10.45 6.75 -15.88
C PHE A 70 9.87 8.06 -15.31
N ARG A 71 10.41 9.20 -15.74
CA ARG A 71 10.05 10.56 -15.28
C ARG A 71 8.62 10.99 -15.62
N SER A 72 8.00 10.38 -16.62
CA SER A 72 6.60 10.60 -17.04
C SER A 72 5.61 9.55 -16.50
N SER A 73 6.09 8.60 -15.68
CA SER A 73 5.25 7.52 -15.14
C SER A 73 4.34 8.02 -14.02
N SER A 74 3.04 7.71 -14.10
CA SER A 74 2.04 8.04 -13.07
C SER A 74 2.39 7.53 -11.66
N HIS A 75 3.10 6.39 -11.57
CA HIS A 75 3.62 5.88 -10.30
C HIS A 75 4.81 6.69 -9.75
N PHE A 76 5.67 7.24 -10.62
CA PHE A 76 6.72 8.16 -10.18
C PHE A 76 6.10 9.47 -9.69
N LEU A 77 5.11 9.99 -10.41
CA LEU A 77 4.32 11.15 -10.01
C LEU A 77 3.67 10.94 -8.62
N SER A 78 3.02 9.79 -8.42
CA SER A 78 2.43 9.41 -7.12
C SER A 78 3.48 9.32 -6.01
N PHE A 79 4.65 8.75 -6.30
CA PHE A 79 5.74 8.66 -5.33
C PHE A 79 6.25 10.04 -4.93
N THR A 80 6.47 10.96 -5.87
CA THR A 80 6.93 12.32 -5.55
C THR A 80 5.87 13.12 -4.80
N ILE A 81 4.57 12.90 -5.04
CA ILE A 81 3.50 13.53 -4.23
C ILE A 81 3.41 12.90 -2.83
N GLY A 82 3.71 11.61 -2.69
CA GLY A 82 3.85 10.95 -1.39
C GLY A 82 5.06 11.49 -0.60
N LEU A 83 6.20 11.67 -1.26
CA LEU A 83 7.40 12.30 -0.68
C LEU A 83 7.15 13.77 -0.30
N ALA A 84 6.44 14.51 -1.17
CA ALA A 84 6.04 15.88 -0.93
C ALA A 84 5.25 16.05 0.38
N PHE A 85 4.20 15.24 0.57
CA PHE A 85 3.40 15.28 1.80
C PHE A 85 4.15 14.70 3.01
N PHE A 86 5.07 13.75 2.81
CA PHE A 86 5.95 13.30 3.88
C PHE A 86 6.84 14.44 4.37
N VAL A 87 7.56 15.13 3.48
CA VAL A 87 8.48 16.22 3.86
C VAL A 87 7.72 17.42 4.46
N ASP A 88 6.59 17.82 3.88
CA ASP A 88 5.78 18.95 4.39
C ASP A 88 5.28 18.68 5.82
N LEU A 89 4.64 17.53 6.07
CA LEU A 89 4.12 17.17 7.40
C LEU A 89 5.23 16.79 8.39
N LEU A 90 6.38 16.30 7.93
CA LEU A 90 7.55 16.08 8.77
C LEU A 90 8.15 17.42 9.22
N CYS A 91 8.33 18.39 8.32
CA CYS A 91 8.83 19.72 8.65
C CYS A 91 7.86 20.47 9.58
N TYR A 92 6.55 20.30 9.41
CA TYR A 92 5.54 20.77 10.36
C TYR A 92 5.74 20.09 11.72
N GLY A 93 5.61 18.75 11.78
CA GLY A 93 5.63 17.97 13.01
C GLY A 93 6.94 18.05 13.80
N ILE A 94 8.08 18.25 13.13
CA ILE A 94 9.38 18.52 13.78
C ILE A 94 9.33 19.77 14.64
N ILE A 95 8.65 20.83 14.17
CA ILE A 95 8.73 22.15 14.81
C ILE A 95 7.58 22.35 15.81
N MET A 96 6.44 21.66 15.64
CA MET A 96 5.30 21.76 16.55
C MET A 96 5.64 21.60 18.05
N PRO A 97 6.34 20.54 18.53
CA PRO A 97 6.68 20.42 19.94
C PRO A 97 7.71 21.45 20.41
N LEU A 98 8.45 22.09 19.49
CA LEU A 98 9.51 23.06 19.79
C LEU A 98 8.98 24.50 19.91
N THR A 99 7.92 24.84 19.16
CA THR A 99 7.30 26.18 19.17
C THR A 99 6.96 26.75 20.57
N PRO A 100 6.45 25.97 21.55
CA PRO A 100 6.08 26.53 22.85
C PRO A 100 7.30 26.98 23.65
N PHE A 101 8.40 26.22 23.60
CA PHE A 101 9.66 26.52 24.28
C PHE A 101 10.33 27.77 23.70
N ILE A 102 10.31 27.93 22.37
CA ILE A 102 10.83 29.13 21.71
C ILE A 102 10.03 30.37 22.14
N VAL A 103 8.70 30.27 22.23
CA VAL A 103 7.84 31.38 22.66
C VAL A 103 8.02 31.72 24.15
N GLU A 104 8.20 30.72 25.01
CA GLU A 104 8.43 30.94 26.44
C GLU A 104 9.83 31.51 26.73
N ASN A 105 10.86 31.08 25.98
CA ASN A 105 12.20 31.68 26.03
C ASN A 105 12.21 33.16 25.60
N LEU A 106 11.27 33.58 24.75
CA LEU A 106 11.03 34.99 24.40
C LEU A 106 10.24 35.77 25.47
N GLY A 107 9.89 35.15 26.60
CA GLY A 107 9.09 35.74 27.67
C GLY A 107 7.62 35.96 27.31
N LEU A 108 7.11 35.31 26.25
CA LEU A 108 5.76 35.50 25.74
C LEU A 108 4.80 34.43 26.30
N LYS A 109 3.51 34.80 26.42
CA LYS A 109 2.47 33.91 26.95
C LYS A 109 2.03 32.86 25.92
N SER A 110 1.36 31.81 26.40
CA SER A 110 0.80 30.71 25.58
C SER A 110 -0.09 31.18 24.41
N THR A 111 -0.79 32.32 24.54
CA THR A 111 -1.54 32.93 23.43
C THR A 111 -0.66 33.30 22.22
N ALA A 112 0.60 33.69 22.42
CA ALA A 112 1.54 33.94 21.34
C ALA A 112 1.94 32.65 20.61
N ASN A 113 2.02 31.52 21.32
CA ASN A 113 2.24 30.21 20.70
C ASN A 113 1.02 29.75 19.88
N GLY A 114 -0.20 29.96 20.41
CA GLY A 114 -1.44 29.77 19.66
C GLY A 114 -1.49 30.60 18.37
N ALA A 115 -1.09 31.88 18.46
CA ALA A 115 -0.99 32.75 17.29
C ALA A 115 0.07 32.29 16.27
N LEU A 116 1.21 31.76 16.73
CA LEU A 116 2.28 31.25 15.88
C LEU A 116 1.82 30.04 15.03
N ILE A 117 1.11 29.09 15.65
CA ILE A 117 0.53 27.93 14.95
C ILE A 117 -0.58 28.37 14.00
N ALA A 118 -1.51 29.21 14.47
CA ALA A 118 -2.61 29.71 13.64
C ALA A 118 -2.13 30.50 12.41
N CYS A 119 -0.96 31.17 12.49
CA CYS A 119 -0.39 31.90 11.36
C CYS A 119 -0.03 30.99 10.15
N TYR A 120 0.41 29.75 10.40
CA TYR A 120 0.57 28.73 9.36
C TYR A 120 -0.78 28.37 8.73
N ALA A 121 -1.83 28.17 9.55
CA ALA A 121 -3.17 27.87 9.07
C ALA A 121 -3.82 29.04 8.28
N VAL A 122 -3.49 30.30 8.59
CA VAL A 122 -3.91 31.47 7.78
C VAL A 122 -3.23 31.44 6.40
N GLY A 123 -1.94 31.12 6.33
CA GLY A 123 -1.23 30.93 5.05
C GLY A 123 -1.85 29.80 4.22
N LEU A 124 -2.19 28.68 4.86
CA LEU A 124 -2.85 27.52 4.25
C LEU A 124 -4.23 27.88 3.66
N LEU A 125 -5.04 28.61 4.45
CA LEU A 125 -6.38 29.07 4.09
C LEU A 125 -6.39 30.02 2.89
N ILE A 126 -5.44 30.97 2.84
CA ILE A 126 -5.33 31.94 1.75
C ILE A 126 -4.78 31.28 0.48
N SER A 127 -3.81 30.38 0.62
CA SER A 127 -3.14 29.72 -0.51
C SER A 127 -4.05 28.77 -1.29
N SER A 128 -4.81 27.90 -0.61
CA SER A 128 -5.62 26.86 -1.27
C SER A 128 -6.58 27.37 -2.37
N PRO A 129 -7.45 28.38 -2.16
CA PRO A 129 -8.34 28.87 -3.21
C PRO A 129 -7.60 29.63 -4.33
N ILE A 130 -6.55 30.39 -3.99
CA ILE A 130 -5.75 31.14 -4.96
C ILE A 130 -5.03 30.15 -5.89
N VAL A 131 -4.28 29.21 -5.32
CA VAL A 131 -3.53 28.20 -6.06
C VAL A 131 -4.47 27.30 -6.86
N GLY A 132 -5.63 26.90 -6.32
CA GLY A 132 -6.65 26.17 -7.08
C GLY A 132 -7.08 26.93 -8.34
N SER A 133 -7.48 28.20 -8.21
CA SER A 133 -7.94 29.03 -9.33
C SER A 133 -6.86 29.31 -10.40
N ILE A 134 -5.59 29.16 -10.05
CA ILE A 134 -4.42 29.27 -10.93
C ILE A 134 -4.10 27.89 -11.55
N SER A 135 -4.19 26.82 -10.76
CA SER A 135 -3.98 25.42 -11.16
C SER A 135 -4.89 24.99 -12.31
N ASP A 136 -6.12 25.51 -12.38
CA ASP A 136 -7.08 25.20 -13.44
C ASP A 136 -6.83 26.02 -14.74
N LYS A 137 -5.99 27.06 -14.67
CA LYS A 137 -5.57 27.88 -15.81
C LYS A 137 -4.21 27.46 -16.37
N LEU A 138 -3.35 26.85 -15.55
CA LEU A 138 -2.00 26.44 -15.93
C LEU A 138 -1.98 25.04 -16.56
N VAL A 139 -1.36 24.94 -17.74
CA VAL A 139 -1.16 23.67 -18.47
C VAL A 139 -0.09 22.77 -17.83
N ASN A 140 0.70 23.32 -16.91
CA ASN A 140 1.81 22.65 -16.23
C ASN A 140 1.83 23.06 -14.74
N ARG A 141 1.55 22.13 -13.84
CA ARG A 141 1.33 22.37 -12.41
C ARG A 141 2.63 22.27 -11.58
N ARG A 142 3.68 21.65 -12.14
CA ARG A 142 5.03 21.52 -11.57
C ARG A 142 5.67 22.86 -11.21
N LEU A 143 5.44 23.93 -11.99
CA LEU A 143 6.05 25.24 -11.72
C LEU A 143 5.54 25.84 -10.39
N PRO A 144 4.23 25.97 -10.15
CA PRO A 144 3.68 26.26 -8.82
C PRO A 144 4.15 25.28 -7.72
N MET A 145 4.20 23.96 -7.98
CA MET A 145 4.70 22.98 -6.99
C MET A 145 6.18 23.15 -6.63
N LEU A 146 7.00 23.74 -7.51
CA LEU A 146 8.39 24.11 -7.21
C LEU A 146 8.47 25.44 -6.47
N ALA A 147 7.67 26.44 -6.88
CA ALA A 147 7.60 27.73 -6.19
C ALA A 147 7.17 27.59 -4.71
N GLY A 148 6.17 26.74 -4.44
CA GLY A 148 5.77 26.38 -3.07
C GLY A 148 6.90 25.73 -2.27
N LEU A 149 7.68 24.82 -2.86
CA LEU A 149 8.81 24.20 -2.17
C LEU A 149 9.95 25.19 -1.88
N VAL A 150 10.23 26.13 -2.79
CA VAL A 150 11.19 27.21 -2.55
C VAL A 150 10.71 28.15 -1.44
N ALA A 151 9.42 28.46 -1.37
CA ALA A 151 8.83 29.20 -0.26
C ALA A 151 8.96 28.45 1.08
N LEU A 152 8.80 27.11 1.09
CA LEU A 152 9.06 26.28 2.28
C LEU A 152 10.54 26.32 2.68
N MET A 153 11.46 26.20 1.73
CA MET A 153 12.91 26.28 1.99
C MET A 153 13.30 27.63 2.61
N LEU A 154 12.85 28.73 2.01
CA LEU A 154 13.08 30.09 2.52
C LEU A 154 12.43 30.29 3.89
N SER A 155 11.24 29.72 4.12
CA SER A 155 10.58 29.73 5.43
C SER A 155 11.39 29.02 6.51
N MET A 156 12.04 27.89 6.20
CA MET A 156 12.82 27.14 7.19
C MET A 156 14.14 27.84 7.51
N ILE A 157 14.80 28.45 6.52
CA ILE A 157 15.97 29.33 6.74
C ILE A 157 15.56 30.53 7.61
N LEU A 158 14.44 31.20 7.28
CA LEU A 158 13.97 32.36 8.03
C LEU A 158 13.61 32.00 9.47
N PHE A 159 12.90 30.88 9.71
CA PHE A 159 12.54 30.45 11.07
C PHE A 159 13.78 30.09 11.91
N MET A 160 14.82 29.51 11.30
CA MET A 160 16.09 29.14 11.95
C MET A 160 16.92 30.35 12.42
N GLU A 161 16.88 31.46 11.67
CA GLU A 161 17.60 32.70 12.03
C GLU A 161 16.72 33.71 12.80
N ALA A 162 15.40 33.52 12.82
CA ALA A 162 14.43 34.41 13.47
C ALA A 162 14.12 34.05 14.94
N LEU A 163 14.86 33.14 15.56
CA LEU A 163 14.53 32.58 16.89
C LEU A 163 14.35 33.66 17.97
N ASP A 164 15.12 34.76 17.91
CA ASP A 164 15.05 35.89 18.84
C ASP A 164 13.92 36.90 18.50
N HIS A 165 13.15 36.70 17.42
CA HIS A 165 12.29 37.71 16.80
C HIS A 165 10.91 37.17 16.40
N PHE A 166 9.96 37.19 17.35
CA PHE A 166 8.58 36.68 17.19
C PHE A 166 7.86 37.10 15.90
N TRP A 167 8.01 38.36 15.45
CA TRP A 167 7.39 38.83 14.20
C TRP A 167 7.94 38.14 12.95
N LEU A 168 9.23 37.79 12.93
CA LEU A 168 9.85 37.02 11.84
C LEU A 168 9.49 35.52 11.92
N LEU A 169 9.26 34.99 13.14
CA LEU A 169 8.67 33.65 13.34
C LEU A 169 7.24 33.57 12.78
N LEU A 170 6.41 34.62 12.96
CA LEU A 170 5.09 34.71 12.32
C LEU A 170 5.18 34.78 10.79
N ILE A 171 6.05 35.64 10.24
CA ILE A 171 6.22 35.77 8.78
C ILE A 171 6.69 34.46 8.15
N SER A 172 7.62 33.74 8.80
CA SER A 172 8.01 32.41 8.33
C SER A 172 6.89 31.37 8.46
N ARG A 173 6.16 31.28 9.58
CA ARG A 173 4.96 30.41 9.68
C ARG A 173 3.96 30.65 8.56
N PHE A 174 3.68 31.92 8.23
CA PHE A 174 2.80 32.29 7.13
C PHE A 174 3.33 31.77 5.77
N CYS A 175 4.63 31.94 5.48
CA CYS A 175 5.26 31.42 4.28
C CYS A 175 5.23 29.88 4.18
N ALA A 176 5.46 29.16 5.28
CA ALA A 176 5.26 27.70 5.34
C ALA A 176 3.80 27.32 5.07
N GLY A 177 2.83 28.08 5.60
CA GLY A 177 1.41 27.88 5.34
C GLY A 177 1.04 28.06 3.86
N LEU A 178 1.56 29.11 3.22
CA LEU A 178 1.40 29.35 1.78
C LEU A 178 1.96 28.17 0.95
N ALA A 179 3.11 27.64 1.36
CA ALA A 179 3.74 26.47 0.74
C ALA A 179 2.90 25.19 0.90
N GLY A 180 2.46 24.86 2.11
CA GLY A 180 1.59 23.69 2.38
C GLY A 180 0.24 23.77 1.64
N GLY A 181 -0.33 24.97 1.50
CA GLY A 181 -1.57 25.17 0.72
C GLY A 181 -1.37 24.98 -0.78
N THR A 182 -0.19 25.36 -1.25
CA THR A 182 0.27 25.04 -2.62
C THR A 182 0.45 23.53 -2.78
N MET A 183 1.00 22.86 -1.76
CA MET A 183 1.29 21.44 -1.72
C MET A 183 0.03 20.57 -1.81
N MET A 184 -0.86 20.69 -0.82
CA MET A 184 -2.09 19.92 -0.69
C MET A 184 -2.95 20.04 -1.94
N THR A 185 -3.21 21.29 -2.36
CA THR A 185 -4.15 21.60 -3.45
C THR A 185 -3.65 21.06 -4.78
N LEU A 186 -2.36 21.25 -5.11
CA LEU A 186 -1.80 20.76 -6.37
C LEU A 186 -1.57 19.24 -6.35
N GLY A 187 -1.12 18.68 -5.23
CA GLY A 187 -0.86 17.24 -5.10
C GLY A 187 -2.12 16.40 -5.34
N PHE A 188 -3.25 16.76 -4.73
CA PHE A 188 -4.52 16.08 -4.99
C PHE A 188 -5.04 16.31 -6.41
N ALA A 189 -4.96 17.55 -6.93
CA ALA A 189 -5.41 17.87 -8.29
C ALA A 189 -4.59 17.13 -9.37
N LEU A 190 -3.29 16.92 -9.15
CA LEU A 190 -2.43 16.16 -10.06
C LEU A 190 -2.71 14.65 -10.01
N LEU A 191 -3.16 14.12 -8.85
CA LEU A 191 -3.62 12.74 -8.72
C LEU A 191 -4.95 12.51 -9.45
N SER A 192 -5.93 13.40 -9.28
CA SER A 192 -7.22 13.31 -9.99
C SER A 192 -7.07 13.47 -11.51
N ASP A 193 -6.12 14.29 -11.95
CA ASP A 193 -5.76 14.42 -13.38
C ASP A 193 -5.10 13.16 -13.97
N THR A 194 -4.49 12.32 -13.14
CA THR A 194 -3.63 11.21 -13.56
C THR A 194 -4.31 9.85 -13.44
N TYR A 195 -5.28 9.69 -12.55
CA TYR A 195 -5.92 8.40 -12.26
C TYR A 195 -7.45 8.44 -12.43
N PRO A 196 -8.05 7.41 -13.07
CA PRO A 196 -9.50 7.32 -13.22
C PRO A 196 -10.18 7.17 -11.86
N ALA A 197 -11.40 7.71 -11.72
CA ALA A 197 -12.12 7.84 -10.45
C ALA A 197 -12.30 6.52 -9.66
N ASN A 198 -12.27 5.37 -10.32
CA ASN A 198 -12.29 4.03 -9.71
C ASN A 198 -10.99 3.73 -8.92
N GLN A 199 -9.82 4.07 -9.48
CA GLN A 199 -8.52 3.82 -8.84
C GLN A 199 -8.04 5.00 -7.97
N LEU A 200 -8.58 6.21 -8.19
CA LEU A 200 -8.12 7.45 -7.54
C LEU A 200 -8.01 7.33 -6.01
N GLY A 201 -9.04 6.81 -5.34
CA GLY A 201 -9.06 6.64 -3.88
C GLY A 201 -7.95 5.70 -3.36
N VAL A 202 -7.56 4.68 -4.15
CA VAL A 202 -6.46 3.77 -3.78
C VAL A 202 -5.10 4.45 -3.91
N GLN A 203 -4.91 5.33 -4.90
CA GLN A 203 -3.65 6.07 -5.05
C GLN A 203 -3.55 7.23 -4.05
N MET A 204 -4.66 7.94 -3.79
CA MET A 204 -4.77 8.90 -2.69
C MET A 204 -4.42 8.24 -1.35
N GLY A 205 -4.98 7.05 -1.07
CA GLY A 205 -4.65 6.29 0.14
C GLY A 205 -3.15 5.96 0.28
N LYS A 206 -2.46 5.58 -0.80
CA LYS A 206 -1.00 5.36 -0.79
C LYS A 206 -0.22 6.65 -0.53
N VAL A 207 -0.67 7.77 -1.10
CA VAL A 207 -0.03 9.08 -0.93
C VAL A 207 -0.23 9.62 0.49
N MET A 208 -1.39 9.35 1.12
CA MET A 208 -1.66 9.67 2.52
C MET A 208 -0.80 8.88 3.53
N ILE A 209 -0.16 7.77 3.11
CA ILE A 209 0.89 7.13 3.94
C ILE A 209 2.04 8.10 4.16
N GLY A 210 2.42 8.91 3.16
CA GLY A 210 3.46 9.93 3.29
C GLY A 210 3.12 10.98 4.36
N HIS A 211 1.94 11.60 4.24
CA HIS A 211 1.39 12.52 5.24
C HIS A 211 1.41 11.93 6.66
N THR A 212 0.91 10.70 6.81
CA THR A 212 0.81 10.00 8.11
C THR A 212 2.19 9.71 8.70
N LEU A 213 3.14 9.23 7.88
CA LEU A 213 4.51 8.99 8.32
C LEU A 213 5.25 10.28 8.70
N GLY A 214 5.01 11.39 8.00
CA GLY A 214 5.60 12.70 8.32
C GLY A 214 5.10 13.22 9.67
N MET A 215 3.77 13.24 9.86
CA MET A 215 3.15 13.66 11.13
C MET A 215 3.48 12.72 12.31
N MET A 216 3.73 11.43 12.07
CA MET A 216 4.14 10.49 13.10
C MET A 216 5.64 10.61 13.46
N ALA A 217 6.53 10.69 12.46
CA ALA A 217 7.97 10.76 12.71
C ALA A 217 8.44 12.16 13.15
N GLY A 218 7.70 13.21 12.80
CA GLY A 218 8.08 14.60 13.02
C GLY A 218 8.34 14.95 14.50
N PRO A 219 7.35 14.85 15.40
CA PRO A 219 7.51 15.32 16.77
C PRO A 219 8.63 14.61 17.56
N PRO A 220 8.80 13.27 17.48
CA PRO A 220 9.96 12.60 18.09
C PRO A 220 11.30 13.08 17.52
N LEU A 221 11.41 13.22 16.18
CA LEU A 221 12.65 13.67 15.55
C LEU A 221 12.96 15.13 15.90
N GLY A 222 11.96 16.00 16.04
CA GLY A 222 12.14 17.37 16.48
C GLY A 222 12.79 17.47 17.85
N GLY A 223 12.21 16.81 18.86
CA GLY A 223 12.75 16.77 20.21
C GLY A 223 14.15 16.14 20.29
N ILE A 224 14.37 15.02 19.59
CA ILE A 224 15.69 14.33 19.55
C ILE A 224 16.76 15.23 18.90
N LEU A 225 16.43 15.95 17.84
CA LEU A 225 17.37 16.84 17.16
C LEU A 225 17.69 18.09 18.01
N GLN A 226 16.72 18.65 18.73
CA GLN A 226 16.95 19.79 19.62
C GLN A 226 17.72 19.39 20.88
N ASP A 227 17.29 18.33 21.60
CA ASP A 227 17.94 17.83 22.84
C ASP A 227 19.42 17.43 22.64
N HIS A 228 19.82 16.98 21.44
CA HIS A 228 21.17 16.44 21.20
C HIS A 228 22.07 17.23 20.24
N LEU A 229 21.51 18.00 19.29
CA LEU A 229 22.28 18.78 18.30
C LEU A 229 22.01 20.30 18.39
N GLY A 230 21.18 20.71 19.35
CA GLY A 230 20.88 22.11 19.63
C GLY A 230 19.83 22.74 18.71
N VAL A 231 19.32 23.90 19.12
CA VAL A 231 18.10 24.54 18.58
C VAL A 231 18.10 24.72 17.06
N LYS A 232 19.25 24.90 16.38
CA LYS A 232 19.29 25.05 14.92
C LYS A 232 19.23 23.74 14.13
N ALA A 233 19.57 22.59 14.73
CA ALA A 233 19.68 21.31 14.03
C ALA A 233 18.38 20.77 13.41
N PRO A 234 17.19 20.89 14.06
CA PRO A 234 15.92 20.50 13.45
C PRO A 234 15.66 21.15 12.08
N TYR A 235 16.00 22.43 11.92
CA TYR A 235 15.79 23.17 10.67
C TYR A 235 16.79 22.78 9.57
N VAL A 236 18.06 22.54 9.93
CA VAL A 236 19.07 22.04 8.98
C VAL A 236 18.68 20.66 8.43
N PHE A 237 18.16 19.77 9.28
CA PHE A 237 17.64 18.48 8.86
C PHE A 237 16.44 18.62 7.89
N CYS A 238 15.49 19.52 8.20
CA CYS A 238 14.39 19.86 7.28
C CYS A 238 14.91 20.35 5.92
N LEU A 239 15.91 21.23 5.89
CA LEU A 239 16.47 21.77 4.65
C LEU A 239 17.13 20.68 3.77
N ILE A 240 17.80 19.69 4.37
CA ILE A 240 18.35 18.53 3.64
C ILE A 240 17.23 17.72 2.98
N LEU A 241 16.13 17.47 3.69
CA LEU A 241 14.99 16.72 3.14
C LEU A 241 14.23 17.49 2.06
N ILE A 242 14.07 18.81 2.24
CA ILE A 242 13.51 19.72 1.22
C ILE A 242 14.39 19.73 -0.04
N ALA A 243 15.72 19.66 0.08
CA ALA A 243 16.61 19.54 -1.07
C ALA A 243 16.47 18.20 -1.81
N ILE A 244 16.25 17.09 -1.09
CA ILE A 244 15.98 15.76 -1.70
C ILE A 244 14.65 15.77 -2.47
N ASP A 245 13.60 16.35 -1.89
CA ASP A 245 12.30 16.49 -2.55
C ASP A 245 12.34 17.49 -3.73
N LEU A 246 13.15 18.56 -3.65
CA LEU A 246 13.42 19.45 -4.79
C LEU A 246 14.01 18.67 -5.96
N CYS A 247 15.02 17.82 -5.72
CA CYS A 247 15.57 16.93 -6.73
C CYS A 247 14.51 15.99 -7.32
N ALA A 248 13.63 15.41 -6.50
CA ALA A 248 12.54 14.55 -6.97
C ALA A 248 11.53 15.29 -7.85
N ARG A 249 11.16 16.54 -7.52
CA ARG A 249 10.26 17.40 -8.32
C ARG A 249 10.89 17.85 -9.63
N LEU A 250 12.17 18.21 -9.61
CA LEU A 250 12.90 18.61 -10.83
C LEU A 250 12.95 17.45 -11.86
N LEU A 251 12.82 16.22 -11.40
CA LEU A 251 12.70 15.03 -12.25
C LEU A 251 11.27 14.78 -12.80
N ILE A 252 10.19 15.38 -12.29
CA ILE A 252 8.83 15.18 -12.83
C ILE A 252 8.72 15.67 -14.30
N ILE A 253 8.09 14.86 -15.15
CA ILE A 253 7.56 15.29 -16.46
C ILE A 253 6.05 15.01 -16.47
N GLU A 254 5.23 16.06 -16.60
CA GLU A 254 3.77 15.89 -16.54
C GLU A 254 3.21 15.25 -17.82
N PRO A 255 2.51 14.09 -17.74
CA PRO A 255 2.03 13.38 -18.92
C PRO A 255 0.91 14.13 -19.67
N ARG A 256 0.18 15.03 -18.98
CA ARG A 256 -0.91 15.83 -19.57
C ARG A 256 -0.39 16.88 -20.55
N SER A 257 0.74 17.52 -20.25
CA SER A 257 1.34 18.57 -21.09
C SER A 257 1.65 18.11 -22.52
N ALA A 258 2.10 16.85 -22.71
CA ALA A 258 2.37 16.32 -24.06
C ALA A 258 1.07 16.07 -24.86
N LYS A 259 0.10 15.35 -24.26
CA LYS A 259 -1.16 15.01 -24.95
C LYS A 259 -2.03 16.24 -25.23
N VAL A 260 -2.17 17.16 -24.27
CA VAL A 260 -3.00 18.36 -24.44
C VAL A 260 -2.35 19.32 -25.44
N LYS A 261 -1.02 19.38 -25.54
CA LYS A 261 -0.34 20.18 -26.56
C LYS A 261 -0.60 19.60 -27.96
N ALA A 262 -0.43 18.29 -28.16
CA ALA A 262 -0.71 17.63 -29.44
C ALA A 262 -2.19 17.79 -29.85
N ILE A 263 -3.14 17.64 -28.93
CA ILE A 263 -4.57 17.87 -29.19
C ILE A 263 -4.82 19.33 -29.59
N LYS A 264 -4.22 20.32 -28.92
CA LYS A 264 -4.38 21.74 -29.29
C LYS A 264 -3.70 22.13 -30.60
N GLU A 265 -2.60 21.49 -30.95
CA GLU A 265 -1.95 21.66 -32.25
C GLU A 265 -2.83 21.08 -33.37
N TYR A 266 -3.48 19.93 -33.12
CA TYR A 266 -4.47 19.32 -34.03
C TYR A 266 -5.80 20.09 -34.12
N GLU A 267 -6.36 20.57 -33.00
CA GLU A 267 -7.54 21.45 -33.00
C GLU A 267 -7.28 22.72 -33.81
N LYS A 268 -6.08 23.29 -33.69
CA LYS A 268 -5.68 24.50 -34.42
C LYS A 268 -5.42 24.23 -35.91
N GLN A 269 -4.96 23.03 -36.28
CA GLN A 269 -4.91 22.58 -37.66
C GLN A 269 -6.34 22.44 -38.23
N LEU A 270 -7.25 21.78 -37.52
CA LEU A 270 -8.67 21.65 -37.88
C LEU A 270 -9.46 22.98 -37.92
N GLU A 271 -9.02 24.01 -37.20
CA GLU A 271 -9.56 25.37 -37.33
C GLU A 271 -9.00 26.08 -38.57
N GLN A 272 -7.71 25.90 -38.90
CA GLN A 272 -7.11 26.44 -40.13
C GLN A 272 -7.60 25.74 -41.40
N GLU A 273 -7.89 24.44 -41.32
CA GLU A 273 -8.50 23.67 -42.41
C GLU A 273 -9.94 24.11 -42.64
N ARG A 274 -10.78 24.20 -41.60
CA ARG A 274 -12.15 24.73 -41.73
C ARG A 274 -12.21 26.20 -42.18
N GLN A 275 -11.23 27.03 -41.83
CA GLN A 275 -11.14 28.39 -42.37
C GLN A 275 -10.87 28.38 -43.88
N LYS A 276 -9.97 27.52 -44.37
CA LYS A 276 -9.74 27.34 -45.82
C LYS A 276 -10.95 26.73 -46.54
N GLU A 277 -11.64 25.78 -45.91
CA GLU A 277 -12.88 25.22 -46.44
C GLU A 277 -13.98 26.30 -46.53
N GLN A 278 -14.10 27.18 -45.53
CA GLN A 278 -15.05 28.30 -45.55
C GLN A 278 -14.68 29.39 -46.56
N GLU A 279 -13.38 29.70 -46.74
CA GLU A 279 -12.93 30.60 -47.81
C GLU A 279 -13.24 30.01 -49.20
N ASN A 280 -12.95 28.73 -49.42
CA ASN A 280 -13.26 28.04 -50.68
C ASN A 280 -14.76 27.81 -50.92
N SER A 281 -15.59 27.70 -49.88
CA SER A 281 -17.04 27.44 -50.01
C SER A 281 -17.85 28.68 -50.38
N ASN A 282 -17.33 29.89 -50.14
CA ASN A 282 -18.07 31.14 -50.38
C ASN A 282 -18.42 31.39 -51.85
N ASP A 283 -17.73 30.74 -52.80
CA ASP A 283 -18.02 30.83 -54.24
C ASP A 283 -19.12 29.87 -54.73
N SER A 284 -19.73 29.03 -53.87
CA SER A 284 -20.76 28.08 -54.30
C SER A 284 -22.01 27.93 -53.40
N ILE A 285 -23.02 28.72 -53.74
CA ILE A 285 -24.47 28.41 -53.67
C ILE A 285 -25.15 28.42 -52.29
N ASN A 286 -26.22 29.23 -52.20
CA ASN A 286 -27.18 29.22 -51.09
C ASN A 286 -27.97 27.90 -51.03
N GLY A 287 -27.81 27.12 -49.96
CA GLY A 287 -28.63 25.95 -49.65
C GLY A 287 -28.81 25.74 -48.15
N THR A 288 -29.99 26.03 -47.60
CA THR A 288 -30.22 26.07 -46.15
C THR A 288 -30.45 24.68 -45.53
N LEU A 289 -29.39 23.89 -45.43
CA LEU A 289 -29.37 22.70 -44.58
C LEU A 289 -29.01 23.09 -43.14
N VAL A 290 -30.03 23.17 -42.28
CA VAL A 290 -29.86 23.40 -40.84
C VAL A 290 -29.31 22.13 -40.19
N CYS A 291 -27.98 22.03 -40.11
CA CYS A 291 -27.32 21.03 -39.27
C CYS A 291 -27.86 21.11 -37.82
N PRO A 292 -28.06 19.99 -37.12
CA PRO A 292 -28.40 20.01 -35.70
C PRO A 292 -27.43 20.89 -34.93
N SER A 293 -27.96 21.82 -34.13
CA SER A 293 -27.15 22.80 -33.40
C SER A 293 -26.02 22.11 -32.65
N THR A 294 -24.81 22.67 -32.70
CA THR A 294 -23.63 22.16 -31.98
C THR A 294 -23.99 21.72 -30.56
N PRO A 295 -23.47 20.58 -30.07
CA PRO A 295 -23.86 20.05 -28.77
C PRO A 295 -23.65 21.13 -27.72
N LYS A 296 -24.76 21.57 -27.11
CA LYS A 296 -24.77 22.70 -26.17
C LYS A 296 -23.68 22.45 -25.13
N LYS A 297 -22.67 23.34 -25.08
CA LYS A 297 -21.59 23.29 -24.08
C LYS A 297 -22.24 23.04 -22.73
N ALA A 298 -21.90 21.91 -22.09
CA ALA A 298 -22.51 21.45 -20.85
C ALA A 298 -22.62 22.62 -19.86
N PRO A 299 -23.77 22.78 -19.17
CA PRO A 299 -24.14 24.04 -18.52
C PRO A 299 -23.08 24.46 -17.51
N LYS A 300 -22.27 25.47 -17.88
CA LYS A 300 -21.03 25.85 -17.16
C LYS A 300 -21.22 26.46 -15.77
N LEU A 301 -22.41 26.33 -15.18
CA LEU A 301 -22.73 26.71 -13.81
C LEU A 301 -23.68 25.68 -13.16
N SER A 302 -23.15 24.51 -12.74
CA SER A 302 -23.48 24.08 -11.38
C SER A 302 -22.42 24.70 -10.46
N THR A 303 -22.73 25.91 -9.97
CA THR A 303 -21.75 26.78 -9.32
C THR A 303 -21.31 26.23 -7.95
N LEU A 304 -20.29 26.83 -7.35
CA LEU A 304 -19.89 26.62 -5.94
C LEU A 304 -21.09 26.50 -4.96
N LYS A 305 -22.13 27.30 -5.23
CA LYS A 305 -23.44 27.32 -4.56
C LYS A 305 -24.19 25.99 -4.57
N GLY A 306 -24.12 25.21 -5.65
CA GLY A 306 -24.77 23.90 -5.77
C GLY A 306 -24.17 22.86 -4.83
N LEU A 307 -22.83 22.76 -4.82
CA LEU A 307 -22.10 21.92 -3.86
C LEU A 307 -22.41 22.32 -2.41
N LEU A 308 -22.39 23.62 -2.09
CA LEU A 308 -22.75 24.13 -0.76
C LEU A 308 -24.25 23.98 -0.39
N THR A 309 -25.12 23.67 -1.35
CA THR A 309 -26.53 23.32 -1.08
C THR A 309 -26.67 21.87 -0.61
N SER A 310 -25.67 21.01 -0.86
CA SER A 310 -25.66 19.63 -0.36
C SER A 310 -25.40 19.56 1.14
N LYS A 311 -26.46 19.32 1.92
CA LYS A 311 -26.40 19.15 3.38
C LYS A 311 -25.42 18.05 3.82
N ARG A 312 -25.23 17.01 2.99
CA ARG A 312 -24.24 15.94 3.17
C ARG A 312 -22.81 16.48 3.10
N LEU A 313 -22.49 17.26 2.06
CA LEU A 313 -21.17 17.89 1.90
C LEU A 313 -20.90 18.90 3.02
N VAL A 314 -21.86 19.78 3.33
CA VAL A 314 -21.72 20.75 4.43
C VAL A 314 -21.43 20.05 5.77
N THR A 315 -22.11 18.93 6.05
CA THR A 315 -21.87 18.13 7.25
C THR A 315 -20.47 17.50 7.26
N ALA A 316 -20.03 16.94 6.13
CA ALA A 316 -18.68 16.40 5.98
C ALA A 316 -17.60 17.49 6.17
N LEU A 317 -17.85 18.71 5.69
CA LEU A 317 -16.98 19.87 5.89
C LEU A 317 -16.92 20.32 7.37
N PHE A 318 -18.04 20.32 8.10
CA PHE A 318 -18.04 20.62 9.54
C PHE A 318 -17.31 19.55 10.37
N VAL A 319 -17.43 18.27 10.04
CA VAL A 319 -16.64 17.22 10.72
C VAL A 319 -15.14 17.29 10.33
N SER A 320 -14.82 17.82 9.15
CA SER A 320 -13.43 18.10 8.75
C SER A 320 -12.83 19.32 9.50
N PHE A 321 -13.63 20.37 9.72
CA PHE A 321 -13.29 21.46 10.64
C PHE A 321 -13.08 20.96 12.06
N LEU A 322 -13.89 20.00 12.52
CA LEU A 322 -13.79 19.45 13.87
C LEU A 322 -12.46 18.74 14.13
N GLU A 323 -11.99 17.91 13.18
CA GLU A 323 -10.69 17.24 13.26
C GLU A 323 -9.55 18.26 13.39
N ALA A 324 -9.54 19.26 12.52
CA ALA A 324 -8.56 20.33 12.54
C ALA A 324 -8.58 21.14 13.84
N PHE A 325 -9.77 21.46 14.36
CA PHE A 325 -9.93 22.18 15.62
C PHE A 325 -9.40 21.37 16.80
N LEU A 326 -9.74 20.08 16.87
CA LEU A 326 -9.29 19.16 17.91
C LEU A 326 -7.76 19.06 17.97
N VAL A 327 -7.13 18.73 16.84
CA VAL A 327 -5.68 18.53 16.78
C VAL A 327 -4.94 19.83 17.07
N ALA A 328 -5.28 20.91 16.35
CA ALA A 328 -4.58 22.18 16.48
C ALA A 328 -4.85 22.92 17.81
N ALA A 329 -5.96 22.64 18.50
CA ALA A 329 -6.15 23.13 19.87
C ALA A 329 -5.26 22.40 20.88
N LEU A 330 -5.00 21.09 20.70
CA LEU A 330 -4.12 20.32 21.59
C LEU A 330 -2.63 20.61 21.34
N GLU A 331 -2.23 20.91 20.11
CA GLU A 331 -0.83 21.16 19.72
C GLU A 331 -0.06 22.19 20.59
N PRO A 332 -0.55 23.42 20.84
CA PRO A 332 0.15 24.38 21.70
C PRO A 332 0.06 24.05 23.20
N ILE A 333 -0.96 23.29 23.60
CA ILE A 333 -1.32 23.07 25.01
C ILE A 333 -0.60 21.84 25.58
N LEU A 334 -0.61 20.73 24.86
CA LEU A 334 -0.12 19.44 25.33
C LEU A 334 1.38 19.46 25.70
N PRO A 335 2.30 20.11 24.94
CA PRO A 335 3.69 20.23 25.35
C PRO A 335 3.85 21.00 26.67
N LEU A 336 3.21 22.18 26.77
CA LEU A 336 3.26 23.05 27.96
C LEU A 336 2.64 22.37 29.18
N TYR A 337 1.58 21.58 29.00
CA TYR A 337 0.98 20.81 30.08
C TYR A 337 1.90 19.67 30.55
N LEU A 338 2.53 18.94 29.62
CA LEU A 338 3.43 17.84 29.94
C LEU A 338 4.73 18.31 30.61
N GLU A 339 5.33 19.40 30.13
CA GLU A 339 6.53 19.99 30.74
C GLU A 339 6.21 20.58 32.13
N LYS A 340 5.19 21.43 32.28
CA LYS A 340 4.90 22.08 33.57
C LYS A 340 4.33 21.13 34.62
N ARG A 341 3.73 19.99 34.22
CA ARG A 341 3.19 19.00 35.16
C ARG A 341 4.17 17.87 35.51
N PHE A 342 5.03 17.45 34.58
CA PHE A 342 5.87 16.25 34.72
C PHE A 342 7.35 16.47 34.40
N HIS A 343 7.77 17.67 33.99
CA HIS A 343 9.14 18.04 33.63
C HIS A 343 9.78 17.07 32.60
N LEU A 344 9.01 16.71 31.57
CA LEU A 344 9.48 15.90 30.45
C LEU A 344 10.40 16.72 29.53
N SER A 345 11.46 16.09 29.02
CA SER A 345 12.28 16.69 27.94
C SER A 345 11.50 16.74 26.62
N GLU A 346 12.02 17.52 25.67
CA GLU A 346 11.41 17.71 24.35
C GLU A 346 11.29 16.39 23.59
N THR A 347 12.31 15.52 23.65
CA THR A 347 12.25 14.13 23.13
C THR A 347 11.08 13.35 23.71
N LEU A 348 10.86 13.38 25.03
CA LEU A 348 9.78 12.63 25.67
C LEU A 348 8.41 13.18 25.29
N ILE A 349 8.27 14.49 25.15
CA ILE A 349 7.05 15.14 24.65
C ILE A 349 6.78 14.73 23.20
N GLY A 350 7.79 14.78 22.33
CA GLY A 350 7.70 14.32 20.95
C GLY A 350 7.27 12.85 20.84
N VAL A 351 7.77 11.98 21.72
CA VAL A 351 7.33 10.57 21.84
C VAL A 351 5.88 10.45 22.32
N VAL A 352 5.38 11.32 23.20
CA VAL A 352 3.95 11.31 23.60
C VAL A 352 3.01 11.66 22.44
N PHE A 353 3.41 12.50 21.48
CA PHE A 353 2.60 12.75 20.28
C PHE A 353 2.38 11.51 19.40
N LEU A 354 3.24 10.48 19.48
CA LEU A 354 2.99 9.19 18.83
C LEU A 354 1.69 8.53 19.31
N ALA A 355 1.28 8.79 20.56
CA ALA A 355 0.01 8.28 21.09
C ALA A 355 -1.19 8.77 20.28
N LEU A 356 -1.17 10.03 19.82
CA LEU A 356 -2.23 10.62 19.00
C LEU A 356 -2.17 10.14 17.54
N SER A 357 -0.96 9.98 16.98
CA SER A 357 -0.73 9.67 15.56
C SER A 357 -0.79 8.17 15.21
N LEU A 358 -0.30 7.27 16.06
CA LEU A 358 -0.28 5.81 15.81
C LEU A 358 -1.67 5.20 15.54
N PRO A 359 -2.77 5.62 16.20
CA PRO A 359 -4.11 5.10 15.94
C PRO A 359 -4.63 5.34 14.51
N THR A 360 -4.04 6.27 13.74
CA THR A 360 -4.49 6.58 12.37
C THR A 360 -4.41 5.38 11.41
N PHE A 361 -3.58 4.37 11.73
CA PHE A 361 -3.55 3.10 11.02
C PHE A 361 -4.82 2.22 11.21
N ILE A 362 -5.76 2.62 12.07
CA ILE A 362 -7.11 2.02 12.17
C ILE A 362 -8.00 2.45 10.98
N SER A 363 -7.66 3.54 10.28
CA SER A 363 -8.46 4.08 9.16
C SER A 363 -8.88 3.05 8.08
N PRO A 364 -8.06 2.07 7.62
CA PRO A 364 -8.51 1.09 6.62
C PRO A 364 -9.56 0.11 7.17
N ILE A 365 -9.62 -0.07 8.50
CA ILE A 365 -10.65 -0.85 9.19
C ILE A 365 -11.92 -0.01 9.31
N ALA A 366 -11.80 1.26 9.72
CA ALA A 366 -12.91 2.20 9.78
C ALA A 366 -13.62 2.37 8.43
N GLY A 367 -12.87 2.53 7.33
CA GLY A 367 -13.42 2.57 5.97
C GLY A 367 -14.30 1.35 5.65
N ARG A 368 -13.78 0.13 5.83
CA ARG A 368 -14.55 -1.10 5.60
C ARG A 368 -15.81 -1.22 6.47
N ILE A 369 -15.79 -0.67 7.68
CA ILE A 369 -16.96 -0.65 8.58
C ILE A 369 -18.00 0.37 8.08
N SER A 370 -17.58 1.55 7.61
CA SER A 370 -18.42 2.58 6.97
C SER A 370 -19.05 2.11 5.65
N ASP A 371 -18.34 1.34 4.84
CA ASP A 371 -18.88 0.79 3.60
C ASP A 371 -19.96 -0.25 3.84
N LYS A 372 -19.87 -0.99 4.96
CA LYS A 372 -20.88 -1.97 5.36
C LYS A 372 -22.10 -1.38 6.07
N HIS A 373 -21.93 -0.31 6.86
CA HIS A 373 -22.96 0.21 7.78
C HIS A 373 -23.37 1.68 7.53
N GLY A 374 -22.88 2.32 6.47
CA GLY A 374 -23.04 3.76 6.23
C GLY A 374 -21.98 4.59 6.96
N ALA A 375 -21.72 5.79 6.45
CA ALA A 375 -20.73 6.70 7.06
C ALA A 375 -21.22 7.21 8.42
N LYS A 376 -22.49 7.60 8.49
CA LYS A 376 -23.18 8.10 9.69
C LYS A 376 -22.94 7.25 10.93
N THR A 377 -23.26 5.95 10.87
CA THR A 377 -23.21 5.05 12.03
C THR A 377 -21.84 5.04 12.69
N LEU A 378 -20.77 5.07 11.90
CA LEU A 378 -19.40 5.03 12.40
C LEU A 378 -18.90 6.42 12.83
N SER A 379 -19.16 7.47 12.03
CA SER A 379 -18.74 8.83 12.37
C SER A 379 -19.45 9.35 13.63
N VAL A 380 -20.75 9.13 13.78
CA VAL A 380 -21.51 9.54 14.98
C VAL A 380 -20.95 8.84 16.23
N LEU A 381 -20.68 7.54 16.16
CA LEU A 381 -20.05 6.80 17.27
C LEU A 381 -18.65 7.33 17.60
N GLY A 382 -17.82 7.60 16.58
CA GLY A 382 -16.51 8.21 16.76
C GLY A 382 -16.58 9.58 17.44
N ILE A 383 -17.45 10.47 16.95
CA ILE A 383 -17.64 11.84 17.48
C ILE A 383 -18.09 11.80 18.96
N VAL A 384 -19.04 10.94 19.31
CA VAL A 384 -19.51 10.78 20.71
C VAL A 384 -18.41 10.26 21.62
N LEU A 385 -17.65 9.24 21.20
CA LEU A 385 -16.55 8.70 22.00
C LEU A 385 -15.40 9.72 22.13
N CYS A 386 -15.11 10.48 21.06
CA CYS A 386 -14.11 11.54 21.08
C CYS A 386 -14.45 12.62 22.13
N ALA A 387 -15.70 13.08 22.19
CA ALA A 387 -16.17 14.03 23.21
C ALA A 387 -15.88 13.55 24.63
N VAL A 388 -16.12 12.27 24.91
CA VAL A 388 -15.86 11.65 26.22
C VAL A 388 -14.36 11.59 26.51
N PHE A 389 -13.53 11.10 25.57
CA PHE A 389 -12.09 10.97 25.82
C PHE A 389 -11.35 12.32 25.90
N VAL A 390 -11.79 13.34 25.16
CA VAL A 390 -11.26 14.71 25.27
C VAL A 390 -11.63 15.34 26.62
N MET A 391 -12.88 15.23 27.07
CA MET A 391 -13.27 15.72 28.41
C MET A 391 -12.50 14.98 29.52
N LEU A 392 -12.32 13.66 29.40
CA LEU A 392 -11.54 12.87 30.35
C LEU A 392 -10.05 13.27 30.36
N LEU A 393 -9.46 13.62 29.22
CA LEU A 393 -8.06 14.10 29.13
C LEU A 393 -7.85 15.38 29.96
N GLY A 394 -8.86 16.26 29.99
CA GLY A 394 -8.84 17.51 30.74
C GLY A 394 -8.89 17.38 32.26
N LEU A 395 -9.20 16.20 32.81
CA LEU A 395 -9.39 16.04 34.25
C LEU A 395 -8.09 16.32 35.05
N PRO A 396 -8.19 17.04 36.19
CA PRO A 396 -7.05 17.26 37.06
C PRO A 396 -6.54 15.92 37.62
N HIS A 397 -5.22 15.85 37.80
CA HIS A 397 -4.50 14.70 38.39
C HIS A 397 -4.45 13.42 37.54
N ASN A 398 -4.85 13.46 36.26
CA ASN A 398 -4.57 12.37 35.32
C ASN A 398 -3.07 11.98 35.31
N PRO A 399 -2.70 10.71 35.58
CA PRO A 399 -1.31 10.26 35.50
C PRO A 399 -0.86 10.14 34.04
N LEU A 400 0.45 10.22 33.80
CA LEU A 400 1.07 10.22 32.47
C LEU A 400 0.65 9.02 31.59
N TRP A 401 0.46 7.83 32.17
CA TRP A 401 -0.01 6.65 31.42
C TRP A 401 -1.47 6.80 30.95
N ALA A 402 -2.32 7.47 31.74
CA ALA A 402 -3.72 7.71 31.39
C ALA A 402 -3.84 8.79 30.31
N ILE A 403 -2.97 9.82 30.34
CA ILE A 403 -2.83 10.81 29.27
C ILE A 403 -2.47 10.13 27.95
N ILE A 404 -1.45 9.25 27.94
CA ILE A 404 -1.07 8.47 26.75
C ILE A 404 -2.23 7.59 26.26
N LEU A 405 -2.91 6.87 27.15
CA LEU A 405 -4.06 6.04 26.79
C LEU A 405 -5.21 6.86 26.20
N LEU A 406 -5.51 8.03 26.76
CA LEU A 406 -6.55 8.92 26.26
C LEU A 406 -6.19 9.52 24.90
N LEU A 407 -4.92 9.87 24.66
CA LEU A 407 -4.44 10.29 23.33
C LEU A 407 -4.59 9.18 22.28
N VAL A 408 -4.27 7.92 22.64
CA VAL A 408 -4.51 6.73 21.78
C VAL A 408 -6.00 6.57 21.46
N LEU A 409 -6.88 6.76 22.45
CA LEU A 409 -8.32 6.66 22.26
C LEU A 409 -8.89 7.82 21.42
N ILE A 410 -8.39 9.05 21.63
CA ILE A 410 -8.76 10.23 20.83
C ILE A 410 -8.37 10.02 19.37
N GLY A 411 -7.11 9.66 19.08
CA GLY A 411 -6.66 9.39 17.71
C GLY A 411 -7.44 8.24 17.03
N ALA A 412 -7.80 7.20 17.80
CA ALA A 412 -8.65 6.11 17.29
C ALA A 412 -10.04 6.61 16.92
N THR A 413 -10.65 7.48 17.74
CA THR A 413 -11.97 8.07 17.44
C THR A 413 -11.94 9.06 16.29
N GLY A 414 -10.89 9.88 16.14
CA GLY A 414 -10.66 10.72 14.96
C GLY A 414 -10.66 9.88 13.68
N SER A 415 -9.85 8.83 13.67
CA SER A 415 -9.78 7.84 12.59
C SER A 415 -11.15 7.23 12.21
N MET A 416 -12.01 7.01 13.20
CA MET A 416 -13.36 6.48 13.00
C MET A 416 -14.31 7.47 12.31
N TYR A 417 -14.18 8.79 12.51
CA TYR A 417 -15.07 9.77 11.87
C TYR A 417 -14.48 10.46 10.64
N ILE A 418 -13.16 10.62 10.52
CA ILE A 418 -12.52 11.27 9.35
C ILE A 418 -12.51 10.36 8.11
N THR A 419 -12.26 9.06 8.27
CA THR A 419 -12.20 8.12 7.14
C THR A 419 -13.53 8.01 6.39
N PRO A 420 -14.70 7.87 7.07
CA PRO A 420 -15.99 7.89 6.38
C PRO A 420 -16.30 9.24 5.71
N VAL A 421 -15.89 10.36 6.31
CA VAL A 421 -16.11 11.72 5.80
C VAL A 421 -15.41 11.94 4.46
N LEU A 422 -14.17 11.48 4.30
CA LEU A 422 -13.45 11.57 3.02
C LEU A 422 -14.14 10.75 1.91
N GLY A 423 -14.71 9.59 2.26
CA GLY A 423 -15.54 8.78 1.37
C GLY A 423 -16.87 9.46 1.02
N GLU A 424 -17.49 10.13 1.98
CA GLU A 424 -18.77 10.84 1.81
C GLU A 424 -18.62 12.06 0.88
N ILE A 425 -17.54 12.84 1.03
CA ILE A 425 -17.17 13.94 0.10
C ILE A 425 -17.04 13.37 -1.33
N SER A 426 -16.31 12.27 -1.47
CA SER A 426 -16.08 11.61 -2.75
C SER A 426 -17.37 11.04 -3.38
N ALA A 427 -18.32 10.56 -2.56
CA ALA A 427 -19.61 10.06 -3.02
C ALA A 427 -20.52 11.20 -3.52
N VAL A 428 -20.64 12.29 -2.76
CA VAL A 428 -21.44 13.46 -3.17
C VAL A 428 -20.91 14.04 -4.48
N VAL A 429 -19.60 14.17 -4.64
CA VAL A 429 -19.00 14.68 -5.89
C VAL A 429 -19.35 13.82 -7.10
N ARG A 430 -19.28 12.48 -6.98
CA ARG A 430 -19.64 11.56 -8.08
C ARG A 430 -21.09 11.76 -8.55
N VAL A 431 -22.04 11.87 -7.61
CA VAL A 431 -23.46 12.10 -7.93
C VAL A 431 -23.71 13.49 -8.54
N THR A 432 -22.80 14.47 -8.37
CA THR A 432 -22.91 15.81 -9.00
C THR A 432 -22.32 15.92 -10.40
N GLY A 433 -21.72 14.86 -10.97
CA GLY A 433 -21.46 14.76 -12.42
C GLY A 433 -20.44 15.71 -13.08
N GLU A 434 -19.82 16.66 -12.36
CA GLU A 434 -18.82 17.57 -12.96
C GLU A 434 -17.37 17.05 -12.84
N GLY A 435 -16.63 17.06 -13.95
CA GLY A 435 -15.21 16.66 -13.99
C GLY A 435 -14.27 17.50 -13.10
N ASP A 436 -14.59 18.77 -12.87
CA ASP A 436 -13.86 19.66 -11.95
C ASP A 436 -14.32 19.50 -10.48
N GLY A 437 -15.42 18.77 -10.22
CA GLY A 437 -16.11 18.76 -8.94
C GLY A 437 -15.22 18.29 -7.78
N PHE A 438 -14.31 17.36 -8.04
CA PHE A 438 -13.34 16.85 -7.05
C PHE A 438 -12.40 17.96 -6.57
N ALA A 439 -11.77 18.72 -7.47
CA ALA A 439 -10.84 19.77 -7.10
C ALA A 439 -11.54 20.86 -6.26
N ARG A 440 -12.76 21.24 -6.63
CA ARG A 440 -13.56 22.24 -5.91
C ARG A 440 -14.00 21.76 -4.52
N ALA A 441 -14.41 20.49 -4.38
CA ALA A 441 -14.79 19.92 -3.09
C ALA A 441 -13.59 19.72 -2.15
N PHE A 442 -12.43 19.30 -2.67
CA PHE A 442 -11.18 19.23 -1.89
C PHE A 442 -10.67 20.62 -1.49
N ALA A 443 -10.88 21.66 -2.32
CA ALA A 443 -10.60 23.04 -1.92
C ALA A 443 -11.52 23.51 -0.77
N MET A 444 -12.82 23.16 -0.79
CA MET A 444 -13.72 23.42 0.34
C MET A 444 -13.27 22.71 1.62
N PHE A 445 -12.86 21.44 1.51
CA PHE A 445 -12.29 20.66 2.61
C PHE A 445 -11.06 21.37 3.20
N ASN A 446 -10.08 21.73 2.36
CA ASN A 446 -8.88 22.44 2.79
C ASN A 446 -9.21 23.77 3.48
N MET A 447 -10.18 24.55 2.97
CA MET A 447 -10.60 25.80 3.62
C MET A 447 -11.25 25.56 4.99
N CYS A 448 -12.17 24.61 5.11
CA CYS A 448 -12.84 24.31 6.39
C CYS A 448 -11.86 23.73 7.43
N PHE A 449 -10.96 22.86 6.99
CA PHE A 449 -9.86 22.32 7.80
C PHE A 449 -8.92 23.44 8.26
N SER A 450 -8.52 24.36 7.37
CA SER A 450 -7.67 25.50 7.74
C SER A 450 -8.35 26.45 8.74
N ILE A 451 -9.66 26.71 8.60
CA ILE A 451 -10.42 27.52 9.58
C ILE A 451 -10.43 26.83 10.96
N GLY A 452 -10.50 25.49 11.01
CA GLY A 452 -10.33 24.72 12.24
C GLY A 452 -8.94 24.90 12.86
N MET A 453 -7.89 24.81 12.05
CA MET A 453 -6.50 25.02 12.49
C MET A 453 -6.16 26.48 12.82
N VAL A 454 -6.95 27.47 12.40
CA VAL A 454 -6.84 28.85 12.89
C VAL A 454 -7.54 29.01 14.24
N ALA A 455 -8.77 28.50 14.36
CA ALA A 455 -9.60 28.69 15.55
C ALA A 455 -9.12 27.86 16.76
N GLY A 456 -8.63 26.63 16.53
CA GLY A 456 -8.18 25.70 17.57
C GLY A 456 -7.06 26.27 18.45
N PRO A 457 -5.89 26.62 17.89
CA PRO A 457 -4.77 27.17 18.66
C PRO A 457 -5.09 28.49 19.36
N LEU A 458 -5.84 29.38 18.69
CA LEU A 458 -6.17 30.71 19.23
C LEU A 458 -7.10 30.62 20.45
N LEU A 459 -8.22 29.91 20.31
CA LEU A 459 -9.20 29.77 21.40
C LEU A 459 -8.70 28.79 22.47
N GLY A 460 -8.03 27.71 22.07
CA GLY A 460 -7.42 26.73 22.97
C GLY A 460 -6.37 27.35 23.88
N SER A 461 -5.35 28.02 23.34
CA SER A 461 -4.30 28.65 24.15
C SER A 461 -4.80 29.80 25.02
N LEU A 462 -5.83 30.55 24.57
CA LEU A 462 -6.46 31.60 25.38
C LEU A 462 -7.21 31.02 26.57
N VAL A 463 -8.03 29.98 26.36
CA VAL A 463 -8.76 29.33 27.46
C VAL A 463 -7.81 28.54 28.37
N TYR A 464 -6.72 27.98 27.84
CA TYR A 464 -5.67 27.36 28.63
C TYR A 464 -4.92 28.35 29.52
N GLN A 465 -4.70 29.59 29.06
CA GLN A 465 -4.02 30.61 29.86
C GLN A 465 -4.81 30.98 31.13
N GLU A 466 -6.14 31.11 31.02
CA GLU A 466 -7.00 31.58 32.13
C GLU A 466 -7.60 30.43 32.95
N GLY A 467 -7.82 29.25 32.36
CA GLY A 467 -8.47 28.10 33.02
C GLY A 467 -7.66 26.79 33.03
N GLY A 468 -6.53 26.72 32.33
CA GLY A 468 -5.73 25.49 32.23
C GLY A 468 -6.42 24.37 31.44
N MET A 469 -5.89 23.15 31.60
CA MET A 469 -6.18 22.00 30.73
C MET A 469 -7.67 21.60 30.71
N ILE A 470 -8.37 21.67 31.85
CA ILE A 470 -9.78 21.25 31.93
C ILE A 470 -10.70 22.14 31.08
N TRP A 471 -10.51 23.46 31.12
CA TRP A 471 -11.35 24.40 30.37
C TRP A 471 -11.03 24.36 28.87
N ALA A 472 -9.76 24.12 28.48
CA ALA A 472 -9.40 23.90 27.09
C ALA A 472 -10.03 22.62 26.52
N CYS A 473 -9.98 21.50 27.26
CA CYS A 473 -10.66 20.26 26.87
C CYS A 473 -12.19 20.41 26.87
N ALA A 474 -12.77 21.18 27.79
CA ALA A 474 -14.19 21.50 27.80
C ALA A 474 -14.61 22.32 26.57
N LEU A 475 -13.83 23.32 26.14
CA LEU A 475 -14.05 24.08 24.91
C LEU A 475 -14.09 23.15 23.69
N ILE A 476 -13.10 22.27 23.53
CA ILE A 476 -13.06 21.30 22.43
C ILE A 476 -14.29 20.38 22.49
N THR A 477 -14.66 19.90 23.68
CA THR A 477 -15.84 19.04 23.90
C THR A 477 -17.13 19.75 23.49
N ILE A 478 -17.29 21.04 23.79
CA ILE A 478 -18.44 21.85 23.37
C ILE A 478 -18.51 21.94 21.84
N VAL A 479 -17.38 22.15 21.16
CA VAL A 479 -17.32 22.19 19.68
C VAL A 479 -17.67 20.82 19.07
N ILE A 480 -17.22 19.70 19.66
CA ILE A 480 -17.63 18.34 19.25
C ILE A 480 -19.16 18.18 19.39
N VAL A 481 -19.74 18.56 20.53
CA VAL A 481 -21.18 18.43 20.81
C VAL A 481 -22.05 19.33 19.92
N LEU A 482 -21.58 20.52 19.53
CA LEU A 482 -22.30 21.41 18.60
C LEU A 482 -22.37 20.86 17.16
N ILE A 483 -21.38 20.09 16.73
CA ILE A 483 -21.31 19.52 15.37
C ILE A 483 -21.99 18.14 15.27
N LEU A 484 -22.08 17.41 16.39
CA LEU A 484 -22.73 16.10 16.48
C LEU A 484 -24.16 16.02 15.87
N PRO A 485 -25.08 16.99 16.09
CA PRO A 485 -26.40 16.97 15.46
C PRO A 485 -26.37 16.96 13.93
N LEU A 486 -25.43 17.67 13.29
CA LEU A 486 -25.29 17.68 11.83
C LEU A 486 -24.93 16.27 11.33
N ALA A 487 -23.98 15.61 12.00
CA ALA A 487 -23.60 14.23 11.69
C ALA A 487 -24.75 13.23 11.89
N ILE A 488 -25.61 13.45 12.89
CA ILE A 488 -26.80 12.60 13.14
C ILE A 488 -27.88 12.80 12.05
N PHE A 489 -28.17 14.03 11.64
CA PHE A 489 -29.29 14.30 10.72
C PHE A 489 -28.93 14.20 9.24
N PHE A 490 -27.68 14.46 8.84
CA PHE A 490 -27.33 14.68 7.42
C PHE A 490 -26.15 13.86 6.87
N MET A 491 -25.46 13.05 7.68
CA MET A 491 -24.39 12.16 7.19
C MET A 491 -24.98 10.95 6.44
N GLY A 492 -24.28 10.46 5.41
CA GLY A 492 -24.71 9.35 4.56
C GLY A 492 -24.99 8.03 5.29
N ASP A 493 -26.24 7.59 5.21
CA ASP A 493 -26.72 6.29 5.69
C ASP A 493 -26.53 5.18 4.63
N LYS A 494 -26.56 3.91 5.05
CA LYS A 494 -26.39 2.77 4.13
C LYS A 494 -27.42 2.76 2.99
N ALA A 495 -28.67 3.10 3.29
CA ALA A 495 -29.74 3.19 2.29
C ALA A 495 -29.49 4.31 1.27
N GLN A 496 -28.73 5.34 1.64
CA GLN A 496 -28.34 6.42 0.73
C GLN A 496 -27.17 6.00 -0.17
N LYS A 497 -26.13 5.32 0.37
CA LYS A 497 -25.04 4.74 -0.44
C LYS A 497 -25.58 3.85 -1.58
N LEU A 498 -26.62 3.05 -1.32
CA LEU A 498 -27.26 2.21 -2.35
C LEU A 498 -27.94 3.04 -3.45
N LYS A 499 -28.72 4.07 -3.08
CA LYS A 499 -29.34 4.99 -4.06
C LYS A 499 -28.30 5.74 -4.88
N ASP A 500 -27.21 6.18 -4.26
CA ASP A 500 -26.11 6.87 -4.94
C ASP A 500 -25.42 5.94 -5.98
N GLN A 501 -25.35 4.62 -5.72
CA GLN A 501 -24.87 3.62 -6.68
C GLN A 501 -25.89 3.36 -7.80
N GLU A 502 -27.16 3.12 -7.47
CA GLU A 502 -28.23 2.90 -8.47
C GLU A 502 -28.40 4.09 -9.43
N GLN A 503 -28.17 5.32 -8.96
CA GLN A 503 -28.18 6.51 -9.81
C GLN A 503 -26.98 6.52 -10.75
N TYR A 504 -25.76 6.33 -10.22
CA TYR A 504 -24.53 6.29 -11.01
C TYR A 504 -24.57 5.20 -12.10
N GLU A 505 -25.12 4.02 -11.81
CA GLU A 505 -25.29 2.95 -12.81
C GLU A 505 -26.29 3.35 -13.91
N LYS A 506 -27.37 4.06 -13.59
CA LYS A 506 -28.32 4.60 -14.59
C LYS A 506 -27.67 5.70 -15.45
N ASP A 507 -26.96 6.63 -14.83
CA ASP A 507 -26.30 7.74 -15.52
C ASP A 507 -25.26 7.21 -16.53
N MET A 508 -24.46 6.21 -16.11
CA MET A 508 -23.50 5.51 -16.98
C MET A 508 -24.18 4.79 -18.15
N LEU A 509 -25.27 4.07 -17.91
CA LEU A 509 -26.02 3.37 -18.96
C LEU A 509 -26.66 4.34 -19.96
N GLU A 510 -27.14 5.51 -19.50
CA GLU A 510 -27.68 6.54 -20.38
C GLU A 510 -26.58 7.20 -21.23
N GLU A 511 -25.36 7.34 -20.71
CA GLU A 511 -24.19 7.81 -21.47
C GLU A 511 -23.70 6.76 -22.49
N GLU A 512 -23.64 5.48 -22.11
CA GLU A 512 -23.27 4.37 -23.00
C GLU A 512 -24.28 4.18 -24.14
N GLN A 513 -25.58 4.37 -23.87
CA GLN A 513 -26.62 4.39 -24.91
C GLN A 513 -26.46 5.59 -25.87
N LYS A 514 -26.16 6.79 -25.36
CA LYS A 514 -25.90 7.97 -26.22
C LYS A 514 -24.65 7.77 -27.09
N LEU A 515 -23.57 7.23 -26.51
CA LEU A 515 -22.36 6.89 -27.26
C LEU A 515 -22.64 5.84 -28.34
N SER A 516 -23.43 4.80 -28.01
CA SER A 516 -23.85 3.77 -28.98
C SER A 516 -24.68 4.36 -30.13
N GLN A 517 -25.61 5.27 -29.84
CA GLN A 517 -26.39 5.98 -30.87
C GLN A 517 -25.51 6.89 -31.74
N ILE A 518 -24.52 7.56 -31.16
CA ILE A 518 -23.54 8.40 -31.89
C ILE A 518 -22.63 7.54 -32.78
N GLU A 519 -22.19 6.36 -32.30
CA GLU A 519 -21.46 5.40 -33.13
C GLU A 519 -22.32 4.84 -34.25
N GLU A 520 -23.59 4.49 -33.98
CA GLU A 520 -24.47 3.96 -35.01
C GLU A 520 -24.79 5.03 -36.07
N TYR A 521 -25.04 6.27 -35.66
CA TYR A 521 -25.16 7.42 -36.56
C TYR A 521 -23.89 7.61 -37.39
N ARG A 522 -22.70 7.51 -36.78
CA ARG A 522 -21.41 7.56 -37.50
C ARG A 522 -21.26 6.40 -38.49
N ARG A 523 -21.66 5.17 -38.14
CA ARG A 523 -21.65 4.03 -39.07
C ARG A 523 -22.63 4.23 -40.23
N ARG A 524 -23.81 4.80 -39.99
CA ARG A 524 -24.77 5.17 -41.04
C ARG A 524 -24.20 6.26 -41.96
N GLN A 525 -23.54 7.27 -41.41
CA GLN A 525 -22.83 8.31 -42.19
C GLN A 525 -21.68 7.73 -43.03
N MET A 526 -20.82 6.87 -42.49
CA MET A 526 -19.76 6.23 -43.29
C MET A 526 -20.33 5.30 -44.37
N LYS A 527 -21.46 4.62 -44.11
CA LYS A 527 -22.22 3.88 -45.13
C LYS A 527 -22.93 4.75 -46.18
N GLN A 528 -22.95 6.08 -46.02
CA GLN A 528 -23.49 7.02 -47.01
C GLN A 528 -22.40 7.85 -47.69
N GLY A 529 -21.13 7.60 -47.38
CA GLY A 529 -19.97 8.32 -47.93
C GLY A 529 -19.01 7.45 -48.74
N ASP A 530 -19.40 6.22 -49.06
CA ASP A 530 -18.53 5.18 -49.65
C ASP A 530 -19.30 4.28 -50.66
N ASP A 531 -20.43 4.78 -51.18
CA ASP A 531 -21.32 4.10 -52.15
C ASP A 531 -21.32 4.88 -53.50
N ASP A 532 -20.16 4.88 -54.16
CA ASP A 532 -20.05 5.04 -55.62
C ASP A 532 -18.92 4.11 -56.11
N ASP A 533 -19.22 3.31 -57.13
CA ASP A 533 -18.31 2.34 -57.79
C ASP A 533 -17.80 1.13 -56.97
N LEU A 534 -18.69 0.17 -56.64
CA LEU A 534 -18.37 -1.27 -56.78
C LEU A 534 -19.63 -2.18 -56.85
N SER A 535 -20.16 -2.37 -58.05
CA SER A 535 -21.35 -3.21 -58.29
C SER A 535 -21.02 -4.70 -58.52
N GLN A 536 -21.81 -5.61 -57.90
CA GLN A 536 -21.85 -7.08 -58.13
C GLN A 536 -20.58 -7.84 -57.66
N VAL A 537 -20.60 -9.06 -57.08
CA VAL A 537 -21.62 -10.03 -56.60
C VAL A 537 -20.96 -10.81 -55.44
N VAL A 538 -21.63 -11.56 -54.54
CA VAL A 538 -23.01 -12.09 -54.42
C VAL A 538 -23.56 -11.72 -53.00
N VAL A 539 -24.64 -12.23 -52.38
CA VAL A 539 -25.46 -13.47 -52.44
C VAL A 539 -26.95 -13.09 -52.25
N ALA A 540 -27.89 -13.98 -52.60
CA ALA A 540 -29.33 -13.79 -52.38
C ALA A 540 -30.00 -14.97 -51.64
N THR A 541 -31.26 -14.77 -51.24
CA THR A 541 -32.22 -15.67 -50.54
C THR A 541 -32.04 -15.75 -49.01
N ILE A 542 -33.10 -15.81 -48.18
CA ILE A 542 -34.56 -16.06 -48.39
C ILE A 542 -35.41 -14.89 -47.79
N PRO A 543 -36.60 -14.53 -48.33
CA PRO A 543 -37.40 -13.36 -47.90
C PRO A 543 -38.66 -13.66 -47.03
N GLU A 544 -39.29 -12.57 -46.55
CA GLU A 544 -40.74 -12.42 -46.21
C GLU A 544 -41.31 -13.22 -45.01
N ALA A 545 -42.33 -12.77 -44.26
CA ALA A 545 -43.09 -11.50 -44.14
C ALA A 545 -43.57 -11.35 -42.65
N ASP A 546 -44.37 -10.40 -42.17
CA ASP A 546 -45.02 -9.18 -42.69
C ASP A 546 -45.18 -8.17 -41.52
N SER A 547 -45.78 -6.99 -41.73
CA SER A 547 -45.90 -5.92 -40.73
C SER A 547 -47.31 -5.33 -40.54
N THR A 548 -47.47 -4.54 -39.47
CA THR A 548 -48.62 -3.69 -39.08
C THR A 548 -49.81 -4.34 -38.35
N LYS A 549 -50.00 -3.96 -37.07
CA LYS A 549 -51.08 -3.03 -36.62
C LYS A 549 -50.95 -2.65 -35.14
N ILE A 550 -51.52 -1.49 -34.81
CA ILE A 550 -51.57 -0.72 -33.54
C ILE A 550 -53.09 -0.46 -33.28
N PRO A 551 -53.68 -0.25 -32.06
CA PRO A 551 -53.13 0.30 -30.78
C PRO A 551 -53.55 -0.42 -29.45
N HIS A 552 -53.19 0.23 -28.32
CA HIS A 552 -53.73 0.20 -26.93
C HIS A 552 -55.09 -0.48 -26.62
N ILE A 553 -55.27 -1.00 -25.37
CA ILE A 553 -56.27 -0.53 -24.34
C ILE A 553 -56.33 -1.40 -23.03
N PHE A 554 -56.30 -0.71 -21.87
CA PHE A 554 -56.83 -1.02 -20.51
C PHE A 554 -56.38 -2.23 -19.63
N GLU A 555 -56.82 -2.14 -18.36
CA GLU A 555 -56.49 -2.95 -17.17
C GLU A 555 -57.64 -3.93 -16.75
N ALA A 556 -57.38 -4.75 -15.72
CA ALA A 556 -58.32 -5.62 -14.98
C ALA A 556 -58.83 -6.88 -15.73
N ASP A 557 -59.35 -7.93 -15.08
CA ASP A 557 -59.75 -8.09 -13.66
C ASP A 557 -59.44 -9.50 -13.09
N ARG A 558 -59.94 -9.79 -11.88
CA ARG A 558 -59.61 -10.92 -10.98
C ARG A 558 -60.42 -12.22 -11.19
N ALA A 559 -59.69 -13.32 -10.94
CA ALA A 559 -60.10 -14.51 -10.18
C ALA A 559 -61.06 -15.56 -10.80
N THR A 560 -61.12 -16.71 -10.08
CA THR A 560 -61.84 -17.97 -10.37
C THR A 560 -61.16 -18.85 -11.46
N LEU A 561 -61.04 -20.19 -11.35
CA LEU A 561 -61.55 -21.16 -10.36
C LEU A 561 -60.49 -22.18 -9.86
N LYS A 562 -60.55 -22.49 -8.55
CA LYS A 562 -60.46 -23.82 -7.86
C LYS A 562 -59.32 -24.82 -8.13
N ASP A 563 -58.72 -25.28 -7.03
CA ASP A 563 -57.89 -26.49 -6.92
C ASP A 563 -58.70 -27.80 -6.96
N PRO A 564 -58.09 -28.91 -7.44
CA PRO A 564 -58.33 -30.28 -6.97
C PRO A 564 -57.18 -30.78 -6.06
N PRO A 565 -57.38 -31.85 -5.26
CA PRO A 565 -56.63 -32.06 -4.02
C PRO A 565 -55.32 -32.86 -4.14
N SER A 566 -54.56 -32.82 -3.05
CA SER A 566 -53.26 -33.48 -2.86
C SER A 566 -53.30 -35.01 -2.85
N ALA A 567 -52.34 -35.62 -3.54
CA ALA A 567 -51.86 -36.98 -3.29
C ALA A 567 -50.32 -36.94 -3.18
N THR A 568 -49.75 -37.45 -2.10
CA THR A 568 -48.33 -37.23 -1.76
C THR A 568 -47.43 -38.29 -2.36
N TYR A 569 -46.49 -37.89 -3.21
CA TYR A 569 -45.26 -38.65 -3.47
C TYR A 569 -44.06 -37.91 -2.89
N LYS A 570 -43.15 -38.63 -2.23
CA LYS A 570 -41.97 -38.05 -1.56
C LYS A 570 -40.71 -38.31 -2.39
N ASP A 571 -40.40 -37.42 -3.33
CA ASP A 571 -39.10 -37.42 -3.99
C ASP A 571 -38.02 -36.85 -3.06
N SER A 572 -37.37 -37.76 -2.33
CA SER A 572 -36.27 -37.44 -1.41
C SER A 572 -34.95 -37.20 -2.14
N SER A 573 -34.92 -36.23 -3.06
CA SER A 573 -33.75 -35.92 -3.90
C SER A 573 -33.59 -34.44 -4.28
N SER A 574 -34.62 -33.59 -4.14
CA SER A 574 -34.58 -32.18 -4.55
C SER A 574 -33.97 -31.22 -3.50
N GLY A 575 -32.77 -31.54 -2.99
CA GLY A 575 -32.02 -30.64 -2.12
C GLY A 575 -31.39 -29.49 -2.93
N SER A 576 -31.72 -28.24 -2.62
CA SER A 576 -31.19 -27.10 -3.37
C SER A 576 -29.74 -26.79 -2.95
N PRO A 577 -28.93 -26.15 -3.81
CA PRO A 577 -27.61 -25.66 -3.41
C PRO A 577 -27.63 -24.60 -2.28
N ASN A 578 -28.81 -24.05 -1.99
CA ASN A 578 -29.03 -22.90 -1.11
C ASN A 578 -29.78 -23.24 0.19
N ASP A 579 -29.91 -24.53 0.53
CA ASP A 579 -30.36 -24.98 1.87
C ASP A 579 -29.26 -24.74 2.94
N GLU A 580 -28.81 -23.48 3.06
CA GLU A 580 -28.01 -23.02 4.19
C GLU A 580 -28.86 -23.10 5.45
N ILE A 581 -28.61 -24.15 6.26
CA ILE A 581 -29.02 -24.24 7.67
C ILE A 581 -28.84 -22.85 8.31
N PRO A 582 -29.88 -22.24 8.93
CA PRO A 582 -29.85 -20.83 9.32
C PRO A 582 -28.76 -20.54 10.36
N GLN A 583 -27.57 -20.16 9.86
CA GLN A 583 -26.40 -19.94 10.70
C GLN A 583 -26.56 -18.64 11.49
N SER A 584 -26.36 -18.71 12.80
CA SER A 584 -26.37 -17.51 13.63
C SER A 584 -25.36 -16.47 13.11
N ARG A 585 -25.65 -15.18 13.29
CA ARG A 585 -24.75 -14.09 12.88
C ARG A 585 -23.33 -14.24 13.48
N LEU A 586 -23.24 -14.83 14.68
CA LEU A 586 -21.98 -15.16 15.34
C LEU A 586 -21.23 -16.28 14.62
N THR A 587 -21.92 -17.36 14.21
CA THR A 587 -21.32 -18.47 13.44
C THR A 587 -20.70 -17.95 12.14
N ARG A 588 -21.48 -17.17 11.36
CA ARG A 588 -21.07 -16.61 10.07
C ARG A 588 -19.91 -15.59 10.18
N PHE A 589 -19.78 -14.91 11.32
CA PHE A 589 -18.62 -14.05 11.61
C PHE A 589 -17.37 -14.89 11.93
N ARG A 590 -17.52 -15.87 12.84
CA ARG A 590 -16.46 -16.74 13.35
C ARG A 590 -15.86 -17.69 12.29
N SER A 591 -16.57 -17.92 11.19
CA SER A 591 -16.10 -18.67 10.02
C SER A 591 -15.73 -17.81 8.81
N SER A 592 -15.64 -16.48 8.96
CA SER A 592 -15.31 -15.59 7.84
C SER A 592 -13.81 -15.55 7.55
N PRO A 593 -13.37 -15.58 6.27
CA PRO A 593 -11.95 -15.49 5.90
C PRO A 593 -11.22 -14.29 6.54
N ASN A 594 -11.89 -13.14 6.61
CA ASN A 594 -11.31 -11.93 7.19
C ASN A 594 -11.10 -12.03 8.71
N PHE A 595 -11.94 -12.77 9.44
CA PHE A 595 -11.72 -13.05 10.87
C PHE A 595 -10.55 -14.04 11.06
N LEU A 596 -10.42 -15.01 10.16
CA LEU A 596 -9.29 -15.93 10.11
C LEU A 596 -7.97 -15.18 9.86
N SER A 597 -7.94 -14.32 8.83
CA SER A 597 -6.82 -13.43 8.48
C SER A 597 -6.45 -12.50 9.64
N PHE A 598 -7.44 -11.89 10.31
CA PHE A 598 -7.20 -11.09 11.52
C PHE A 598 -6.60 -11.91 12.67
N THR A 599 -7.12 -13.11 12.95
CA THR A 599 -6.62 -13.93 14.08
C THR A 599 -5.23 -14.49 13.80
N VAL A 600 -4.89 -14.82 12.55
CA VAL A 600 -3.50 -15.16 12.16
C VAL A 600 -2.58 -13.93 12.22
N GLY A 601 -3.09 -12.73 11.92
CA GLY A 601 -2.37 -11.47 12.15
C GLY A 601 -2.08 -11.19 13.63
N LEU A 602 -3.07 -11.37 14.50
CA LEU A 602 -2.94 -11.23 15.95
C LEU A 602 -1.98 -12.27 16.53
N ALA A 603 -2.07 -13.52 16.08
CA ALA A 603 -1.17 -14.61 16.44
C ALA A 603 0.30 -14.26 16.18
N VAL A 604 0.61 -13.79 14.97
CA VAL A 604 1.96 -13.39 14.57
C VAL A 604 2.41 -12.12 15.30
N PHE A 605 1.52 -11.16 15.53
CA PHE A 605 1.81 -9.97 16.34
C PHE A 605 2.21 -10.32 17.78
N VAL A 606 1.44 -11.17 18.47
CA VAL A 606 1.72 -11.56 19.86
C VAL A 606 3.01 -12.36 19.98
N ASP A 607 3.26 -13.32 19.07
CA ASP A 607 4.49 -14.11 19.06
C ASP A 607 5.75 -13.22 18.91
N LEU A 608 5.76 -12.34 17.90
CA LEU A 608 6.88 -11.44 17.62
C LEU A 608 7.02 -10.32 18.66
N LEU A 609 5.93 -9.89 19.29
CA LEU A 609 5.98 -8.96 20.42
C LEU A 609 6.54 -9.63 21.68
N CYS A 610 6.15 -10.88 21.98
CA CYS A 610 6.71 -11.64 23.10
C CYS A 610 8.20 -11.94 22.91
N TYR A 611 8.62 -12.19 21.67
CA TYR A 611 10.03 -12.25 21.29
C TYR A 611 10.70 -10.88 21.55
N GLY A 612 10.24 -9.83 20.86
CA GLY A 612 10.83 -8.48 20.92
C GLY A 612 10.88 -7.86 22.31
N ILE A 613 9.92 -8.14 23.20
CA ILE A 613 9.95 -7.71 24.60
C ILE A 613 11.14 -8.30 25.36
N ILE A 614 11.47 -9.57 25.11
CA ILE A 614 12.41 -10.32 25.96
C ILE A 614 13.84 -10.24 25.42
N MET A 615 14.01 -10.13 24.11
CA MET A 615 15.32 -10.07 23.43
C MET A 615 16.30 -9.00 23.93
N PRO A 616 15.92 -7.72 24.14
CA PRO A 616 16.86 -6.74 24.71
C PRO A 616 17.15 -6.98 26.19
N LEU A 617 16.39 -7.85 26.87
CA LEU A 617 16.48 -8.07 28.32
C LEU A 617 17.30 -9.32 28.69
N THR A 618 17.48 -10.28 27.77
CA THR A 618 18.29 -11.49 28.03
C THR A 618 19.77 -11.23 28.36
N PRO A 619 20.48 -10.21 27.81
CA PRO A 619 21.89 -9.97 28.17
C PRO A 619 22.05 -9.69 29.67
N PHE A 620 21.23 -8.77 30.20
CA PHE A 620 21.20 -8.39 31.61
C PHE A 620 20.91 -9.57 32.55
N ILE A 621 20.02 -10.49 32.14
CA ILE A 621 19.70 -11.69 32.92
C ILE A 621 20.90 -12.65 32.97
N VAL A 622 21.62 -12.80 31.86
CA VAL A 622 22.79 -13.69 31.75
C VAL A 622 23.99 -13.11 32.51
N GLU A 623 24.23 -11.81 32.42
CA GLU A 623 25.29 -11.12 33.18
C GLU A 623 25.03 -11.17 34.69
N ARG A 624 23.78 -10.97 35.13
CA ARG A 624 23.37 -11.12 36.54
C ARG A 624 23.57 -12.54 37.08
N LEU A 625 23.57 -13.55 36.21
CA LEU A 625 23.89 -14.95 36.55
C LEU A 625 25.41 -15.23 36.59
N GLY A 626 26.27 -14.23 36.34
CA GLY A 626 27.72 -14.38 36.27
C GLY A 626 28.20 -15.14 35.04
N LEU A 627 27.38 -15.22 33.98
CA LEU A 627 27.66 -16.00 32.77
C LEU A 627 28.18 -15.10 31.64
N LYS A 628 29.08 -15.65 30.81
CA LYS A 628 29.66 -14.92 29.67
C LYS A 628 28.64 -14.69 28.55
N SER A 629 28.93 -13.72 27.66
CA SER A 629 28.10 -13.36 26.50
C SER A 629 27.72 -14.53 25.58
N THR A 630 28.56 -15.57 25.47
CA THR A 630 28.23 -16.82 24.75
C THR A 630 27.01 -17.54 25.30
N ALA A 631 26.71 -17.44 26.60
CA ALA A 631 25.50 -18.00 27.20
C ALA A 631 24.23 -17.22 26.77
N ASN A 632 24.35 -15.91 26.51
CA ASN A 632 23.25 -15.10 25.95
C ASN A 632 22.98 -15.49 24.49
N GLY A 633 24.03 -15.68 23.69
CA GLY A 633 23.89 -16.24 22.33
C GLY A 633 23.24 -17.62 22.33
N GLY A 634 23.64 -18.52 23.24
CA GLY A 634 23.00 -19.83 23.43
C GLY A 634 21.52 -19.73 23.82
N LEU A 635 21.17 -18.78 24.69
CA LEU A 635 19.78 -18.57 25.13
C LEU A 635 18.87 -18.12 23.99
N ILE A 636 19.34 -17.20 23.13
CA ILE A 636 18.61 -16.78 21.93
C ILE A 636 18.52 -17.93 20.93
N ALA A 637 19.64 -18.61 20.65
CA ALA A 637 19.70 -19.69 19.68
C ALA A 637 18.78 -20.88 20.05
N CYS A 638 18.57 -21.18 21.33
CA CYS A 638 17.62 -22.22 21.74
C CYS A 638 16.17 -21.97 21.30
N TYR A 639 15.73 -20.71 21.18
CA TYR A 639 14.44 -20.37 20.57
C TYR A 639 14.43 -20.75 19.08
N ALA A 640 15.48 -20.39 18.35
CA ALA A 640 15.62 -20.73 16.93
C ALA A 640 15.77 -22.25 16.68
N VAL A 641 16.36 -23.02 17.60
CA VAL A 641 16.39 -24.50 17.51
C VAL A 641 14.98 -25.09 17.67
N GLY A 642 14.16 -24.56 18.59
CA GLY A 642 12.74 -24.94 18.71
C GLY A 642 11.96 -24.62 17.43
N LEU A 643 12.15 -23.41 16.89
CA LEU A 643 11.52 -22.93 15.65
C LEU A 643 11.88 -23.82 14.43
N LEU A 644 13.16 -24.20 14.33
CA LEU A 644 13.71 -25.08 13.30
C LEU A 644 13.10 -26.49 13.33
N ILE A 645 12.93 -27.08 14.51
CA ILE A 645 12.37 -28.42 14.68
C ILE A 645 10.84 -28.41 14.49
N ALA A 646 10.14 -27.41 15.02
CA ALA A 646 8.68 -27.33 14.91
C ALA A 646 8.20 -27.07 13.49
N SER A 647 8.90 -26.28 12.68
CA SER A 647 8.45 -25.91 11.32
C SER A 647 8.14 -27.11 10.41
N PRO A 648 9.04 -28.10 10.17
CA PRO A 648 8.74 -29.26 9.33
C PRO A 648 7.72 -30.21 9.98
N VAL A 649 7.75 -30.36 11.31
CA VAL A 649 6.79 -31.20 12.05
C VAL A 649 5.37 -30.65 11.95
N ALA A 650 5.22 -29.33 12.11
CA ALA A 650 3.96 -28.60 11.94
C ALA A 650 3.43 -28.74 10.50
N GLY A 651 4.30 -28.68 9.48
CA GLY A 651 3.92 -28.97 8.09
C GLY A 651 3.35 -30.38 7.90
N ILE A 652 4.04 -31.41 8.38
CA ILE A 652 3.58 -32.82 8.30
C ILE A 652 2.25 -33.03 9.06
N ILE A 653 2.03 -32.29 10.15
CA ILE A 653 0.75 -32.28 10.89
C ILE A 653 -0.34 -31.53 10.09
N SER A 654 0.01 -30.41 9.46
CA SER A 654 -0.86 -29.56 8.63
C SER A 654 -1.47 -30.29 7.43
N ASP A 655 -0.71 -31.22 6.84
CA ASP A 655 -1.13 -32.07 5.72
C ASP A 655 -2.05 -33.23 6.17
N LYS A 656 -1.87 -33.71 7.40
CA LYS A 656 -2.62 -34.87 7.95
C LYS A 656 -3.93 -34.47 8.63
N ILE A 657 -3.95 -33.37 9.37
CA ILE A 657 -5.09 -32.96 10.20
C ILE A 657 -5.98 -31.95 9.46
N ALA A 658 -7.26 -32.28 9.29
CA ALA A 658 -8.25 -31.46 8.57
C ALA A 658 -8.90 -30.34 9.41
N ASN A 659 -8.25 -29.94 10.51
CA ASN A 659 -8.69 -28.90 11.46
C ASN A 659 -7.43 -28.34 12.15
N ARG A 660 -6.94 -27.18 11.72
CA ARG A 660 -5.61 -26.66 12.12
C ARG A 660 -5.64 -25.87 13.42
N ARG A 661 -6.82 -25.36 13.81
CA ARG A 661 -7.12 -24.67 15.07
C ARG A 661 -6.63 -25.43 16.30
N LEU A 662 -6.79 -26.76 16.36
CA LEU A 662 -6.42 -27.52 17.57
C LEU A 662 -4.89 -27.57 17.78
N PRO A 663 -4.07 -27.97 16.79
CA PRO A 663 -2.61 -27.76 16.86
C PRO A 663 -2.20 -26.30 17.13
N MET A 664 -2.86 -25.30 16.54
CA MET A 664 -2.57 -23.87 16.78
C MET A 664 -2.88 -23.42 18.22
N ILE A 665 -3.87 -24.02 18.89
CA ILE A 665 -4.17 -23.75 20.31
C ILE A 665 -3.16 -24.45 21.23
N ILE A 666 -2.76 -25.69 20.89
CA ILE A 666 -1.72 -26.42 21.65
C ILE A 666 -0.39 -25.65 21.61
N GLY A 667 0.00 -25.12 20.45
CA GLY A 667 1.15 -24.23 20.32
C GLY A 667 1.05 -23.00 21.23
N LEU A 668 -0.08 -22.29 21.24
CA LEU A 668 -0.26 -21.10 22.08
C LEU A 668 -0.23 -21.42 23.59
N ILE A 669 -0.79 -22.56 24.01
CA ILE A 669 -0.72 -23.02 25.41
C ILE A 669 0.74 -23.35 25.78
N ALA A 670 1.53 -23.93 24.87
CA ALA A 670 2.97 -24.13 25.09
C ALA A 670 3.72 -22.79 25.19
N LEU A 671 3.37 -21.77 24.40
CA LEU A 671 3.96 -20.43 24.51
C LEU A 671 3.61 -19.75 25.86
N LEU A 672 2.37 -19.91 26.33
CA LEU A 672 1.93 -19.41 27.64
C LEU A 672 2.75 -20.04 28.78
N LEU A 673 2.83 -21.37 28.80
CA LEU A 673 3.59 -22.12 29.81
C LEU A 673 5.09 -21.81 29.74
N ALA A 674 5.66 -21.68 28.54
CA ALA A 674 7.05 -21.28 28.36
C ALA A 674 7.33 -19.86 28.88
N THR A 675 6.40 -18.92 28.68
CA THR A 675 6.53 -17.54 29.18
C THR A 675 6.48 -17.48 30.70
N ILE A 676 5.55 -18.22 31.34
CA ILE A 676 5.46 -18.36 32.80
C ILE A 676 6.73 -19.02 33.36
N LEU A 677 7.21 -20.11 32.73
CA LEU A 677 8.41 -20.81 33.15
C LEU A 677 9.67 -19.92 33.07
N PHE A 678 9.80 -19.11 32.02
CA PHE A 678 10.89 -18.15 31.89
C PHE A 678 10.81 -17.04 32.96
N MET A 679 9.60 -16.59 33.32
CA MET A 679 9.37 -15.54 34.32
C MET A 679 9.71 -15.98 35.76
N GLU A 680 9.42 -17.23 36.12
CA GLU A 680 9.74 -17.75 37.46
C GLU A 680 11.18 -18.27 37.55
N ALA A 681 11.74 -18.81 36.47
CA ALA A 681 13.06 -19.44 36.49
C ALA A 681 14.23 -18.49 36.15
N MET A 682 14.09 -17.17 36.33
CA MET A 682 15.13 -16.16 36.04
C MET A 682 16.48 -16.38 36.76
N ASN A 683 16.51 -17.25 37.78
CA ASN A 683 17.71 -17.60 38.54
C ASN A 683 18.36 -18.94 38.09
N HIS A 684 17.80 -19.61 37.07
CA HIS A 684 18.20 -20.96 36.67
C HIS A 684 18.38 -21.08 35.14
N PHE A 685 19.59 -20.79 34.65
CA PHE A 685 19.93 -20.75 33.22
C PHE A 685 19.43 -21.95 32.39
N TRP A 686 19.57 -23.19 32.90
CA TRP A 686 19.08 -24.39 32.21
C TRP A 686 17.56 -24.39 31.97
N VAL A 687 16.79 -23.83 32.89
CA VAL A 687 15.33 -23.72 32.77
C VAL A 687 14.95 -22.55 31.83
N LEU A 688 15.77 -21.51 31.76
CA LEU A 688 15.66 -20.46 30.74
C LEU A 688 15.91 -21.02 29.33
N LEU A 689 16.90 -21.92 29.15
CA LEU A 689 17.12 -22.63 27.88
C LEU A 689 15.92 -23.51 27.49
N ILE A 690 15.39 -24.31 28.44
CA ILE A 690 14.22 -25.17 28.20
C ILE A 690 12.99 -24.33 27.81
N SER A 691 12.72 -23.24 28.54
CA SER A 691 11.58 -22.35 28.23
C SER A 691 11.76 -21.60 26.89
N ARG A 692 12.97 -21.16 26.52
CA ARG A 692 13.26 -20.65 25.17
C ARG A 692 12.97 -21.69 24.09
N PHE A 693 13.42 -22.93 24.28
CA PHE A 693 13.16 -24.03 23.35
C PHE A 693 11.66 -24.33 23.20
N CYS A 694 10.91 -24.41 24.30
CA CYS A 694 9.45 -24.58 24.27
C CYS A 694 8.72 -23.41 23.59
N ALA A 695 9.15 -22.16 23.81
CA ALA A 695 8.61 -21.00 23.10
C ALA A 695 8.91 -21.06 21.58
N GLY A 696 10.12 -21.49 21.20
CA GLY A 696 10.49 -21.69 19.80
C GLY A 696 9.66 -22.77 19.10
N LEU A 697 9.43 -23.90 19.78
CA LEU A 697 8.52 -24.94 19.30
C LEU A 697 7.11 -24.39 19.08
N ALA A 698 6.61 -23.58 20.02
CA ALA A 698 5.30 -22.93 19.88
C ALA A 698 5.24 -22.01 18.65
N GLY A 699 6.14 -21.02 18.56
CA GLY A 699 6.19 -20.07 17.43
C GLY A 699 6.26 -20.78 16.07
N GLY A 700 7.08 -21.84 15.96
CA GLY A 700 7.19 -22.63 14.72
C GLY A 700 5.91 -23.36 14.31
N THR A 701 5.13 -23.86 15.27
CA THR A 701 3.78 -24.38 14.96
C THR A 701 2.83 -23.26 14.56
N MET A 702 2.83 -22.12 15.25
CA MET A 702 1.90 -21.01 15.00
C MET A 702 2.13 -20.35 13.65
N MET A 703 3.38 -20.06 13.30
CA MET A 703 3.77 -19.46 12.02
C MET A 703 3.44 -20.38 10.84
N THR A 704 3.85 -21.65 10.92
CA THR A 704 3.66 -22.63 9.83
C THR A 704 2.19 -22.94 9.58
N LEU A 705 1.42 -23.20 10.65
CA LEU A 705 -0.01 -23.49 10.53
C LEU A 705 -0.82 -22.25 10.15
N GLY A 706 -0.42 -21.05 10.60
CA GLY A 706 -1.06 -19.78 10.24
C GLY A 706 -0.98 -19.49 8.74
N PHE A 707 0.20 -19.58 8.12
CA PHE A 707 0.33 -19.34 6.68
C PHE A 707 -0.30 -20.46 5.84
N ALA A 708 -0.24 -21.71 6.29
CA ALA A 708 -0.96 -22.80 5.62
C ALA A 708 -2.49 -22.59 5.68
N LEU A 709 -3.02 -22.17 6.83
CA LEU A 709 -4.45 -21.86 6.99
C LEU A 709 -4.90 -20.69 6.08
N LEU A 710 -4.02 -19.71 5.82
CA LEU A 710 -4.27 -18.66 4.83
C LEU A 710 -4.24 -19.19 3.39
N SER A 711 -3.29 -20.05 3.01
CA SER A 711 -3.20 -20.60 1.65
C SER A 711 -4.38 -21.51 1.30
N ASP A 712 -4.93 -22.23 2.28
CA ASP A 712 -6.13 -23.05 2.09
C ASP A 712 -7.42 -22.20 2.02
N THR A 713 -7.38 -20.94 2.48
CA THR A 713 -8.54 -20.05 2.59
C THR A 713 -8.65 -19.04 1.44
N TYR A 714 -7.53 -18.57 0.90
CA TYR A 714 -7.49 -17.49 -0.10
C TYR A 714 -6.89 -17.93 -1.44
N PRO A 715 -7.51 -17.56 -2.57
CA PRO A 715 -6.99 -17.90 -3.90
C PRO A 715 -5.64 -17.25 -4.18
N ALA A 716 -4.81 -17.89 -5.01
CA ALA A 716 -3.40 -17.53 -5.23
C ALA A 716 -3.15 -16.12 -5.83
N ASN A 717 -4.19 -15.43 -6.30
CA ASN A 717 -4.16 -14.03 -6.73
C ASN A 717 -4.36 -13.03 -5.57
N GLN A 718 -5.06 -13.42 -4.50
CA GLN A 718 -5.33 -12.59 -3.32
C GLN A 718 -4.42 -12.95 -2.14
N LEU A 719 -3.93 -14.20 -2.08
CA LEU A 719 -3.11 -14.73 -0.98
C LEU A 719 -1.93 -13.81 -0.58
N GLY A 720 -1.20 -13.26 -1.56
CA GLY A 720 -0.08 -12.34 -1.29
C GLY A 720 -0.51 -11.03 -0.62
N ALA A 721 -1.72 -10.53 -0.90
CA ALA A 721 -2.26 -9.33 -0.27
C ALA A 721 -2.75 -9.60 1.17
N GLU A 722 -3.28 -10.80 1.44
CA GLU A 722 -3.64 -11.23 2.80
C GLU A 722 -2.42 -11.54 3.67
N MET A 723 -1.43 -12.25 3.12
CA MET A 723 -0.11 -12.41 3.74
C MET A 723 0.49 -11.04 4.08
N GLY A 724 0.42 -10.07 3.17
CA GLY A 724 0.84 -8.69 3.42
C GLY A 724 0.16 -8.03 4.63
N LYS A 725 -1.14 -8.27 4.87
CA LYS A 725 -1.82 -7.76 6.08
C LYS A 725 -1.32 -8.44 7.35
N VAL A 726 -1.04 -9.74 7.31
CA VAL A 726 -0.51 -10.49 8.45
C VAL A 726 0.95 -10.09 8.75
N MET A 727 1.74 -9.76 7.73
CA MET A 727 3.10 -9.19 7.89
C MET A 727 3.11 -7.84 8.62
N VAL A 728 2.04 -7.03 8.54
CA VAL A 728 1.92 -5.82 9.38
C VAL A 728 1.92 -6.19 10.87
N GLY A 729 1.32 -7.32 11.25
CA GLY A 729 1.39 -7.85 12.63
C GLY A 729 2.83 -8.17 13.06
N GLN A 730 3.62 -8.81 12.18
CA GLN A 730 5.04 -9.07 12.43
C GLN A 730 5.85 -7.78 12.64
N SER A 731 5.73 -6.80 11.73
CA SER A 731 6.44 -5.52 11.87
C SER A 731 6.01 -4.74 13.10
N LEU A 732 4.71 -4.71 13.43
CA LEU A 732 4.22 -4.06 14.64
C LEU A 732 4.71 -4.76 15.92
N GLY A 733 4.76 -6.10 15.95
CA GLY A 733 5.24 -6.85 17.11
C GLY A 733 6.72 -6.60 17.38
N LEU A 734 7.55 -6.66 16.34
CA LEU A 734 8.99 -6.39 16.43
C LEU A 734 9.29 -4.91 16.74
N MET A 735 8.47 -3.98 16.26
CA MET A 735 8.61 -2.54 16.55
C MET A 735 8.20 -2.18 17.99
N VAL A 736 7.05 -2.69 18.47
CA VAL A 736 6.52 -2.35 19.80
C VAL A 736 7.24 -3.10 20.91
N GLY A 737 7.68 -4.34 20.66
CA GLY A 737 8.25 -5.23 21.67
C GLY A 737 9.44 -4.64 22.43
N PRO A 738 10.57 -4.30 21.78
CA PRO A 738 11.79 -3.91 22.48
C PRO A 738 11.68 -2.64 23.34
N PRO A 739 11.05 -1.53 22.88
CA PRO A 739 10.83 -0.35 23.74
C PRO A 739 9.92 -0.67 24.92
N LEU A 740 8.86 -1.46 24.69
CA LEU A 740 7.89 -1.80 25.72
C LEU A 740 8.50 -2.72 26.79
N GLY A 741 9.35 -3.67 26.38
CA GLY A 741 10.12 -4.52 27.30
C GLY A 741 11.06 -3.71 28.19
N GLY A 742 11.84 -2.80 27.61
CA GLY A 742 12.73 -1.90 28.36
C GLY A 742 11.97 -1.00 29.36
N VAL A 743 10.92 -0.32 28.90
CA VAL A 743 10.09 0.56 29.75
C VAL A 743 9.40 -0.21 30.88
N LEU A 744 8.86 -1.40 30.61
CA LEU A 744 8.22 -2.23 31.64
C LEU A 744 9.23 -2.73 32.68
N GLN A 745 10.42 -3.18 32.28
CA GLN A 745 11.44 -3.61 33.24
C GLN A 745 11.96 -2.45 34.10
N ASP A 746 12.27 -1.30 33.50
CA ASP A 746 12.86 -0.16 34.23
C ASP A 746 11.85 0.53 35.17
N LYS A 747 10.57 0.63 34.78
CA LYS A 747 9.57 1.41 35.55
C LYS A 747 8.61 0.61 36.41
N VAL A 748 8.40 -0.68 36.10
CA VAL A 748 7.43 -1.54 36.82
C VAL A 748 8.13 -2.73 37.49
N GLY A 749 9.31 -3.12 37.01
CA GLY A 749 10.16 -4.16 37.60
C GLY A 749 10.23 -5.44 36.76
N GLU A 750 11.14 -6.34 37.15
CA GLU A 750 11.65 -7.39 36.27
C GLU A 750 10.61 -8.40 35.77
N LYS A 751 9.58 -8.71 36.55
CA LYS A 751 8.50 -9.62 36.11
C LYS A 751 7.46 -8.96 35.20
N ALA A 752 7.37 -7.62 35.18
CA ALA A 752 6.29 -6.91 34.49
C ALA A 752 6.22 -7.14 32.96
N PRO A 753 7.34 -7.21 32.20
CA PRO A 753 7.28 -7.51 30.76
C PRO A 753 6.64 -8.88 30.47
N TYR A 754 6.90 -9.87 31.32
CA TYR A 754 6.40 -11.24 31.16
C TYR A 754 4.93 -11.37 31.54
N VAL A 755 4.48 -10.67 32.59
CA VAL A 755 3.05 -10.56 32.95
C VAL A 755 2.26 -9.90 31.80
N PHE A 756 2.82 -8.88 31.15
CA PHE A 756 2.20 -8.26 29.98
C PHE A 756 2.07 -9.24 28.80
N CYS A 757 3.13 -10.01 28.49
CA CYS A 757 3.06 -11.09 27.50
C CYS A 757 1.96 -12.12 27.82
N ILE A 758 1.86 -12.57 29.08
CA ILE A 758 0.84 -13.52 29.55
C ILE A 758 -0.59 -12.99 29.30
N ILE A 759 -0.84 -11.71 29.55
CA ILE A 759 -2.15 -11.07 29.29
C ILE A 759 -2.47 -11.06 27.78
N LEU A 760 -1.51 -10.71 26.93
CA LEU A 760 -1.72 -10.71 25.47
C LEU A 760 -1.93 -12.12 24.90
N ILE A 761 -1.19 -13.12 25.40
CA ILE A 761 -1.37 -14.53 25.03
C ILE A 761 -2.77 -15.04 25.42
N ALA A 762 -3.31 -14.60 26.56
CA ALA A 762 -4.70 -14.93 26.95
C ALA A 762 -5.75 -14.29 26.02
N ILE A 763 -5.50 -13.09 25.49
CA ILE A 763 -6.38 -12.42 24.52
C ILE A 763 -6.35 -13.13 23.16
N ASP A 764 -5.16 -13.52 22.66
CA ASP A 764 -5.04 -14.32 21.44
C ASP A 764 -5.69 -15.72 21.61
N LEU A 765 -5.58 -16.33 22.79
CA LEU A 765 -6.28 -17.58 23.09
C LEU A 765 -7.81 -17.43 22.98
N ALA A 766 -8.38 -16.33 23.50
CA ALA A 766 -9.82 -16.04 23.35
C ALA A 766 -10.23 -15.82 21.87
N ALA A 767 -9.39 -15.16 21.07
CA ALA A 767 -9.60 -14.98 19.64
C ALA A 767 -9.56 -16.33 18.89
N ARG A 768 -8.59 -17.21 19.18
CA ARG A 768 -8.46 -18.53 18.54
C ARG A 768 -9.53 -19.53 18.99
N LEU A 769 -9.97 -19.47 20.25
CA LEU A 769 -11.15 -20.20 20.72
C LEU A 769 -12.43 -19.74 19.99
N SER A 770 -12.44 -18.51 19.46
CA SER A 770 -13.52 -17.97 18.66
C SER A 770 -13.51 -18.44 17.19
N ILE A 771 -12.39 -18.94 16.63
CA ILE A 771 -12.37 -19.46 15.23
C ILE A 771 -13.32 -20.64 15.04
N ILE A 772 -14.08 -20.65 13.94
CA ILE A 772 -14.77 -21.82 13.40
C ILE A 772 -14.23 -22.05 11.99
N GLU A 773 -13.34 -23.01 11.81
CA GLU A 773 -12.83 -23.33 10.47
C GLU A 773 -13.97 -23.83 9.56
N PRO A 774 -14.14 -23.27 8.34
CA PRO A 774 -15.14 -23.75 7.41
C PRO A 774 -14.77 -25.18 6.99
N ARG A 775 -15.60 -26.16 7.43
CA ARG A 775 -15.29 -27.58 7.35
C ARG A 775 -14.76 -27.99 5.97
N GLY A 776 -13.49 -28.40 5.91
CA GLY A 776 -12.85 -28.97 4.72
C GLY A 776 -13.52 -30.25 4.18
N ALA A 777 -14.59 -30.73 4.83
CA ALA A 777 -15.48 -31.77 4.37
C ALA A 777 -15.98 -31.58 2.94
N LYS A 778 -16.31 -30.35 2.47
CA LYS A 778 -16.72 -30.14 1.06
C LYS A 778 -15.59 -30.52 0.09
N VAL A 779 -14.39 -29.99 0.28
CA VAL A 779 -13.22 -30.30 -0.58
C VAL A 779 -12.78 -31.76 -0.44
N LYS A 780 -12.83 -32.32 0.76
CA LYS A 780 -12.44 -33.73 1.02
C LYS A 780 -13.47 -34.72 0.49
N ALA A 781 -14.76 -34.36 0.46
CA ALA A 781 -15.81 -35.11 -0.22
C ALA A 781 -15.62 -35.05 -1.75
N ILE A 782 -15.37 -33.87 -2.33
CA ILE A 782 -15.09 -33.73 -3.77
C ILE A 782 -13.86 -34.54 -4.18
N ARG A 783 -12.72 -34.43 -3.46
CA ARG A 783 -11.53 -35.26 -3.72
C ARG A 783 -11.79 -36.77 -3.52
N LYS A 784 -12.70 -37.17 -2.62
CA LYS A 784 -13.09 -38.59 -2.44
C LYS A 784 -13.98 -39.07 -3.60
N PHE A 785 -14.97 -38.27 -4.00
CA PHE A 785 -15.87 -38.54 -5.11
C PHE A 785 -15.11 -38.62 -6.44
N GLN A 786 -14.21 -37.66 -6.71
CA GLN A 786 -13.29 -37.72 -7.85
C GLN A 786 -12.38 -38.95 -7.82
N LYS A 787 -11.86 -39.37 -6.65
CA LYS A 787 -11.11 -40.64 -6.53
C LYS A 787 -11.98 -41.86 -6.79
N GLN A 788 -13.24 -41.87 -6.33
CA GLN A 788 -14.17 -42.96 -6.58
C GLN A 788 -14.51 -43.04 -8.08
N GLN A 789 -14.76 -41.92 -8.76
CA GLN A 789 -14.93 -41.88 -10.21
C GLN A 789 -13.66 -42.33 -10.97
N LEU A 790 -12.46 -41.90 -10.54
CA LEU A 790 -11.18 -42.37 -11.10
C LEU A 790 -10.84 -43.84 -10.78
N GLN A 791 -11.55 -44.47 -9.84
CA GLN A 791 -11.47 -45.91 -9.61
C GLN A 791 -12.53 -46.65 -10.43
N GLN A 792 -13.76 -46.13 -10.53
CA GLN A 792 -14.81 -46.67 -11.39
C GLN A 792 -14.39 -46.65 -12.86
N GLN A 793 -13.84 -45.53 -13.36
CA GLN A 793 -13.27 -45.43 -14.71
C GLN A 793 -12.13 -46.44 -14.93
N LYS A 794 -11.34 -46.78 -13.90
CA LYS A 794 -10.30 -47.81 -14.03
C LYS A 794 -10.86 -49.23 -14.02
N GLU A 795 -11.87 -49.50 -13.20
CA GLU A 795 -12.59 -50.78 -13.24
C GLU A 795 -13.36 -50.94 -14.56
N GLU A 796 -13.81 -49.86 -15.19
CA GLU A 796 -14.42 -49.83 -16.52
C GLU A 796 -13.38 -49.96 -17.64
N GLU A 797 -12.21 -49.30 -17.54
CA GLU A 797 -11.06 -49.52 -18.43
C GLU A 797 -10.56 -50.97 -18.36
N GLU A 798 -10.46 -51.57 -17.16
CA GLU A 798 -10.03 -52.98 -17.00
C GLU A 798 -11.09 -53.97 -17.49
N LYS A 799 -12.39 -53.70 -17.30
CA LYS A 799 -13.49 -54.50 -17.87
C LYS A 799 -13.53 -54.38 -19.40
N GLY A 800 -13.41 -53.18 -19.95
CA GLY A 800 -13.37 -52.93 -21.39
C GLY A 800 -12.14 -53.58 -22.03
N ARG A 801 -10.97 -53.49 -21.38
CA ARG A 801 -9.76 -54.19 -21.81
C ARG A 801 -9.92 -55.72 -21.79
N SER A 802 -10.56 -56.26 -20.76
CA SER A 802 -10.89 -57.70 -20.65
C SER A 802 -11.89 -58.19 -21.71
N GLN A 803 -12.59 -57.27 -22.39
CA GLN A 803 -13.42 -57.55 -23.57
C GLN A 803 -12.64 -57.35 -24.88
N SER A 804 -11.81 -56.31 -24.98
CA SER A 804 -10.96 -56.02 -26.14
C SER A 804 -9.91 -57.12 -26.40
N GLU A 805 -9.29 -57.66 -25.35
CA GLU A 805 -8.32 -58.77 -25.43
C GLU A 805 -8.95 -60.12 -25.88
N LYS A 806 -10.25 -60.14 -26.22
CA LYS A 806 -10.95 -61.27 -26.85
C LYS A 806 -11.36 -61.04 -28.32
N MET A 807 -11.15 -59.86 -28.90
CA MET A 807 -11.72 -59.54 -30.22
C MET A 807 -10.72 -59.06 -31.29
N ASP A 808 -9.51 -58.62 -30.91
CA ASP A 808 -8.46 -58.26 -31.86
C ASP A 808 -7.33 -59.31 -31.91
N SER A 809 -7.41 -60.22 -32.88
CA SER A 809 -6.32 -61.14 -33.25
C SER A 809 -5.99 -61.06 -34.75
N THR A 810 -6.10 -59.88 -35.35
CA THR A 810 -5.65 -59.58 -36.73
C THR A 810 -5.40 -58.06 -36.85
N PHE A 811 -4.52 -57.66 -37.78
CA PHE A 811 -4.09 -56.27 -38.06
C PHE A 811 -3.13 -55.59 -37.06
N ASP A 812 -1.85 -55.93 -37.18
CA ASP A 812 -0.75 -55.03 -36.83
C ASP A 812 -0.78 -53.76 -37.71
N VAL A 813 -1.12 -52.61 -37.12
CA VAL A 813 -0.80 -51.29 -37.69
C VAL A 813 -0.10 -50.47 -36.61
N GLN A 814 1.17 -50.16 -36.83
CA GLN A 814 2.00 -49.38 -35.91
C GLN A 814 1.53 -47.91 -35.84
N THR A 815 0.54 -47.64 -34.99
CA THR A 815 0.23 -46.29 -34.53
C THR A 815 0.95 -46.01 -33.22
N SER A 816 1.80 -44.98 -33.22
CA SER A 816 2.50 -44.54 -32.01
C SER A 816 1.49 -44.04 -30.99
N SER A 817 1.39 -44.72 -29.84
CA SER A 817 0.35 -44.45 -28.86
C SER A 817 0.38 -42.98 -28.40
N PRO A 818 -0.76 -42.27 -28.35
CA PRO A 818 -0.80 -40.93 -27.80
C PRO A 818 -0.30 -40.98 -26.35
N SER A 819 0.70 -40.18 -26.02
CA SER A 819 1.35 -40.25 -24.71
C SER A 819 0.33 -39.96 -23.61
N LYS A 820 0.20 -40.88 -22.65
CA LYS A 820 -0.69 -40.77 -21.48
C LYS A 820 -0.60 -39.36 -20.89
N PRO A 821 -1.73 -38.66 -20.63
CA PRO A 821 -1.70 -37.33 -20.06
C PRO A 821 -0.90 -37.38 -18.75
N SER A 822 0.19 -36.61 -18.69
CA SER A 822 1.15 -36.75 -17.60
C SER A 822 0.52 -36.23 -16.30
N VAL A 823 0.11 -37.16 -15.42
CA VAL A 823 -0.22 -36.86 -14.04
C VAL A 823 0.90 -35.99 -13.47
N ALA A 824 0.56 -34.79 -13.01
CA ALA A 824 1.54 -33.81 -12.58
C ALA A 824 2.49 -34.43 -11.55
N LYS A 825 3.80 -34.41 -11.84
CA LYS A 825 4.81 -35.01 -10.98
C LYS A 825 4.86 -34.22 -9.67
N THR A 826 4.24 -34.77 -8.61
CA THR A 826 4.30 -34.22 -7.25
C THR A 826 5.76 -33.94 -6.89
N THR A 827 6.08 -32.67 -6.66
CA THR A 827 7.46 -32.22 -6.55
C THR A 827 7.98 -32.62 -5.17
N THR A 828 8.85 -33.63 -5.16
CA THR A 828 9.52 -34.10 -3.96
C THR A 828 10.43 -33.01 -3.41
N MET A 829 10.63 -32.97 -2.08
CA MET A 829 11.44 -31.94 -1.41
C MET A 829 12.87 -31.80 -1.97
N ARG A 830 13.45 -32.91 -2.44
CA ARG A 830 14.74 -32.96 -3.16
C ARG A 830 14.74 -32.18 -4.49
N GLY A 831 13.61 -32.13 -5.20
CA GLY A 831 13.43 -31.37 -6.44
C GLY A 831 13.49 -29.86 -6.22
N PHE A 832 12.88 -29.36 -5.13
CA PHE A 832 12.99 -27.95 -4.73
C PHE A 832 14.45 -27.54 -4.45
N LEU A 833 15.20 -28.36 -3.70
CA LEU A 833 16.62 -28.12 -3.42
C LEU A 833 17.53 -28.19 -4.67
N THR A 834 17.08 -28.85 -5.74
CA THR A 834 17.80 -28.90 -7.03
C THR A 834 17.64 -27.58 -7.84
N ASN A 835 16.62 -26.76 -7.53
CA ASN A 835 16.38 -25.51 -8.23
C ASN A 835 17.29 -24.38 -7.70
N LYS A 836 18.32 -24.03 -8.48
CA LYS A 836 19.34 -23.02 -8.14
C LYS A 836 18.74 -21.65 -7.74
N ARG A 837 17.63 -21.23 -8.36
CA ARG A 837 16.93 -19.96 -8.06
C ARG A 837 16.33 -19.98 -6.64
N LEU A 838 15.68 -21.10 -6.28
CA LEU A 838 15.14 -21.30 -4.94
C LEU A 838 16.28 -21.46 -3.91
N LEU A 839 17.34 -22.20 -4.23
CA LEU A 839 18.50 -22.34 -3.35
C LEU A 839 19.13 -20.97 -3.02
N THR A 840 19.26 -20.07 -4.01
CA THR A 840 19.73 -18.69 -3.77
C THR A 840 18.77 -17.88 -2.91
N ALA A 841 17.45 -18.00 -3.12
CA ALA A 841 16.46 -17.35 -2.26
C ALA A 841 16.56 -17.84 -0.79
N LEU A 842 16.77 -19.15 -0.58
CA LEU A 842 16.97 -19.74 0.74
C LEU A 842 18.28 -19.28 1.41
N VAL A 843 19.38 -19.15 0.66
CA VAL A 843 20.66 -18.62 1.17
C VAL A 843 20.54 -17.14 1.60
N VAL A 844 19.83 -16.31 0.83
CA VAL A 844 19.56 -14.91 1.23
C VAL A 844 18.67 -14.86 2.48
N SER A 845 17.69 -15.76 2.60
CA SER A 845 16.82 -15.88 3.79
C SER A 845 17.61 -16.25 5.05
N PHE A 846 18.53 -17.22 4.93
CA PHE A 846 19.47 -17.60 5.98
C PHE A 846 20.33 -16.40 6.42
N MET A 847 20.88 -15.65 5.45
CA MET A 847 21.78 -14.54 5.77
C MET A 847 21.08 -13.37 6.45
N GLN A 848 19.82 -13.07 6.07
CA GLN A 848 19.02 -12.06 6.77
C GLN A 848 18.84 -12.41 8.25
N ALA A 849 18.43 -13.64 8.52
CA ALA A 849 18.25 -14.15 9.87
C ALA A 849 19.57 -14.16 10.66
N PHE A 850 20.67 -14.59 10.02
CA PHE A 850 22.00 -14.55 10.60
C PHE A 850 22.44 -13.14 10.98
N LEU A 851 22.31 -12.16 10.07
CA LEU A 851 22.70 -10.77 10.29
C LEU A 851 21.96 -10.14 11.48
N ILE A 852 20.64 -10.28 11.51
CA ILE A 852 19.81 -9.69 12.57
C ILE A 852 20.13 -10.39 13.90
N ALA A 853 20.07 -11.72 13.94
CA ALA A 853 20.22 -12.48 15.18
C ALA A 853 21.68 -12.50 15.71
N ALA A 854 22.69 -12.21 14.89
CA ALA A 854 24.07 -12.01 15.36
C ALA A 854 24.27 -10.66 16.07
N LEU A 855 23.49 -9.63 15.71
CA LEU A 855 23.52 -8.33 16.38
C LEU A 855 22.72 -8.35 17.69
N GLU A 856 21.62 -9.11 17.77
CA GLU A 856 20.74 -9.17 18.95
C GLU A 856 21.43 -9.42 20.32
N PRO A 857 22.32 -10.42 20.52
CA PRO A 857 23.00 -10.61 21.80
C PRO A 857 24.07 -9.58 22.12
N VAL A 858 24.55 -8.83 21.11
CA VAL A 858 25.79 -8.05 21.15
C VAL A 858 25.52 -6.55 21.21
N LEU A 859 24.53 -6.07 20.46
CA LEU A 859 24.16 -4.66 20.37
C LEU A 859 23.73 -4.06 21.73
N PRO A 860 22.92 -4.73 22.60
CA PRO A 860 22.61 -4.22 23.93
C PRO A 860 23.86 -4.03 24.80
N LEU A 861 24.73 -5.06 24.86
CA LEU A 861 25.97 -5.04 25.64
C LEU A 861 26.92 -3.95 25.15
N TYR A 862 27.02 -3.74 23.84
CA TYR A 862 27.80 -2.65 23.27
C TYR A 862 27.22 -1.26 23.63
N LEU A 863 25.91 -1.08 23.54
CA LEU A 863 25.24 0.19 23.87
C LEU A 863 25.37 0.55 25.36
N GLU A 864 25.20 -0.44 26.25
CA GLU A 864 25.41 -0.27 27.69
C GLU A 864 26.89 0.03 28.00
N SER A 865 27.81 -0.85 27.62
CA SER A 865 29.24 -0.69 27.95
C SER A 865 29.90 0.55 27.32
N ARG A 866 29.40 1.04 26.18
CA ARG A 866 29.97 2.22 25.50
C ARG A 866 29.37 3.55 25.94
N PHE A 867 28.07 3.59 26.26
CA PHE A 867 27.30 4.82 26.47
C PHE A 867 26.50 4.87 27.79
N GLY A 868 26.46 3.80 28.57
CA GLY A 868 25.71 3.72 29.83
C GLY A 868 24.19 3.76 29.65
N LEU A 869 23.66 3.28 28.51
CA LEU A 869 22.23 3.36 28.22
C LEU A 869 21.39 2.45 29.12
N SER A 870 20.29 3.01 29.65
CA SER A 870 19.21 2.24 30.30
C SER A 870 18.55 1.24 29.36
N LYS A 871 17.87 0.24 29.93
CA LYS A 871 17.13 -0.79 29.17
C LYS A 871 16.04 -0.17 28.31
N THR A 872 15.40 0.89 28.80
CA THR A 872 14.49 1.77 28.06
C THR A 872 15.15 2.38 26.82
N GLN A 873 16.33 3.01 26.96
CA GLN A 873 17.04 3.63 25.83
C GLN A 873 17.54 2.59 24.81
N ILE A 874 17.99 1.43 25.27
CA ILE A 874 18.36 0.30 24.42
C ILE A 874 17.13 -0.23 23.67
N GLY A 875 16.01 -0.45 24.36
CA GLY A 875 14.74 -0.87 23.75
C GLY A 875 14.25 0.10 22.69
N VAL A 876 14.30 1.42 22.96
CA VAL A 876 14.02 2.48 21.98
C VAL A 876 14.99 2.42 20.79
N THR A 877 16.26 2.09 20.99
CA THR A 877 17.25 1.97 19.90
C THR A 877 16.89 0.87 18.89
N PHE A 878 16.22 -0.22 19.30
CA PHE A 878 15.74 -1.26 18.37
C PHE A 878 14.58 -0.80 17.44
N LEU A 879 13.94 0.34 17.70
CA LEU A 879 13.01 0.96 16.73
C LEU A 879 13.72 1.32 15.42
N ALA A 880 15.01 1.66 15.48
CA ALA A 880 15.82 1.99 14.31
C ALA A 880 15.83 0.85 13.29
N ILE A 881 16.00 -0.40 13.74
CA ILE A 881 15.96 -1.59 12.87
C ILE A 881 14.53 -1.86 12.38
N SER A 882 13.54 -1.61 13.23
CA SER A 882 12.16 -2.11 13.05
C SER A 882 11.28 -1.20 12.18
N ILE A 883 11.33 0.12 12.36
CA ILE A 883 10.49 1.08 11.60
C ILE A 883 10.73 0.97 10.07
N PRO A 884 11.97 0.83 9.56
CA PRO A 884 12.20 0.72 8.12
C PRO A 884 11.71 -0.59 7.50
N THR A 885 11.25 -1.58 8.28
CA THR A 885 10.63 -2.79 7.71
C THR A 885 9.37 -2.49 6.88
N PHE A 886 8.71 -1.36 7.15
CA PHE A 886 7.58 -0.85 6.37
C PHE A 886 7.95 -0.32 4.97
N VAL A 887 9.24 -0.28 4.59
CA VAL A 887 9.68 0.00 3.19
C VAL A 887 9.40 -1.19 2.25
N SER A 888 9.15 -2.39 2.79
CA SER A 888 8.92 -3.62 2.02
C SER A 888 7.88 -3.52 0.88
N PRO A 889 6.72 -2.83 0.97
CA PRO A 889 5.78 -2.73 -0.15
C PRO A 889 6.34 -1.93 -1.35
N ILE A 890 7.16 -0.92 -1.06
CA ILE A 890 7.84 -0.09 -2.08
C ILE A 890 8.93 -0.92 -2.77
N ALA A 891 9.66 -1.71 -1.99
CA ALA A 891 10.63 -2.68 -2.50
C ALA A 891 9.97 -3.74 -3.40
N GLY A 892 8.82 -4.30 -3.00
CA GLY A 892 8.05 -5.23 -3.83
C GLY A 892 7.73 -4.64 -5.21
N TRP A 893 7.13 -3.45 -5.25
CA TRP A 893 6.81 -2.75 -6.50
C TRP A 893 8.05 -2.50 -7.38
N PHE A 894 9.18 -2.09 -6.79
CA PHE A 894 10.41 -1.85 -7.54
C PHE A 894 11.03 -3.16 -8.07
N SER A 895 10.94 -4.25 -7.31
CA SER A 895 11.36 -5.60 -7.69
C SER A 895 10.55 -6.18 -8.85
N ASP A 896 9.25 -5.90 -8.91
CA ASP A 896 8.42 -6.28 -10.05
C ASP A 896 8.74 -5.47 -11.30
N LYS A 897 9.07 -4.17 -11.16
CA LYS A 897 9.40 -3.30 -12.30
C LYS A 897 10.79 -3.59 -12.92
N HIS A 898 11.80 -3.87 -12.09
CA HIS A 898 13.20 -3.98 -12.50
C HIS A 898 13.81 -5.40 -12.36
N GLY A 899 13.14 -6.32 -11.67
CA GLY A 899 13.62 -7.67 -11.39
C GLY A 899 14.30 -7.80 -10.03
N ALA A 900 14.11 -8.95 -9.38
CA ALA A 900 14.61 -9.25 -8.04
C ALA A 900 16.14 -9.10 -7.94
N LYS A 901 16.87 -9.65 -8.91
CA LYS A 901 18.33 -9.66 -9.01
C LYS A 901 19.00 -8.30 -8.73
N ILE A 902 18.56 -7.22 -9.37
CA ILE A 902 19.22 -5.91 -9.24
C ILE A 902 18.95 -5.32 -7.85
N MET A 903 17.69 -5.34 -7.42
CA MET A 903 17.29 -4.67 -6.19
C MET A 903 17.81 -5.38 -4.95
N SER A 904 17.75 -6.72 -4.91
CA SER A 904 18.37 -7.51 -3.84
C SER A 904 19.88 -7.35 -3.81
N GLY A 905 20.55 -7.34 -4.97
CA GLY A 905 22.00 -7.16 -5.06
C GLY A 905 22.47 -5.82 -4.49
N VAL A 906 21.85 -4.72 -4.91
CA VAL A 906 22.17 -3.38 -4.39
C VAL A 906 21.89 -3.29 -2.89
N ALA A 907 20.74 -3.79 -2.43
CA ALA A 907 20.39 -3.75 -1.01
C ALA A 907 21.34 -4.59 -0.14
N ILE A 908 21.75 -5.79 -0.59
CA ILE A 908 22.71 -6.65 0.13
C ILE A 908 24.10 -5.99 0.18
N ALA A 909 24.55 -5.37 -0.91
CA ALA A 909 25.83 -4.64 -0.93
C ALA A 909 25.83 -3.46 0.06
N VAL A 910 24.79 -2.63 0.06
CA VAL A 910 24.63 -1.51 1.02
C VAL A 910 24.50 -2.04 2.45
N CYS A 911 23.77 -3.13 2.66
CA CYS A 911 23.62 -3.78 3.96
C CYS A 911 24.98 -4.22 4.53
N ALA A 912 25.80 -4.87 3.70
CA ALA A 912 27.16 -5.29 4.07
C ALA A 912 28.05 -4.10 4.44
N THR A 913 28.05 -3.02 3.63
CA THR A 913 28.82 -1.81 3.93
C THR A 913 28.39 -1.16 5.25
N ILE A 914 27.08 -0.97 5.47
CA ILE A 914 26.57 -0.37 6.71
C ILE A 914 26.87 -1.27 7.93
N SER A 915 26.78 -2.59 7.77
CA SER A 915 27.12 -3.56 8.82
C SER A 915 28.61 -3.56 9.18
N ILE A 916 29.50 -3.14 8.27
CA ILE A 916 30.92 -2.90 8.59
C ILE A 916 31.08 -1.56 9.29
N VAL A 917 30.47 -0.49 8.75
CA VAL A 917 30.64 0.89 9.24
C VAL A 917 30.12 1.07 10.67
N ILE A 918 28.99 0.45 11.04
CA ILE A 918 28.43 0.55 12.40
C ILE A 918 29.39 0.04 13.48
N GLY A 919 30.31 -0.87 13.14
CA GLY A 919 31.33 -1.39 14.06
C GLY A 919 32.48 -0.43 14.37
N ILE A 920 32.61 0.69 13.65
CA ILE A 920 33.76 1.59 13.78
C ILE A 920 33.80 2.25 15.17
N PRO A 921 34.90 2.08 15.94
CA PRO A 921 35.03 2.67 17.26
C PRO A 921 35.07 4.20 17.18
N GLY A 922 34.31 4.86 18.06
CA GLY A 922 34.23 6.32 18.12
C GLY A 922 32.99 6.94 17.45
N LEU A 923 32.15 6.14 16.77
CA LEU A 923 30.86 6.63 16.28
C LEU A 923 29.96 7.14 17.42
N PRO A 924 29.26 8.29 17.25
CA PRO A 924 28.26 8.76 18.20
C PRO A 924 26.96 7.95 18.09
N LEU A 925 26.17 7.95 19.17
CA LEU A 925 24.92 7.16 19.25
C LEU A 925 23.94 7.44 18.11
N TRP A 926 23.79 8.70 17.67
CA TRP A 926 22.91 9.05 16.54
C TRP A 926 23.35 8.41 15.22
N ALA A 927 24.67 8.24 15.00
CA ALA A 927 25.18 7.61 13.79
C ALA A 927 24.94 6.09 13.83
N ILE A 928 25.10 5.46 15.00
CA ILE A 928 24.74 4.05 15.22
C ILE A 928 23.24 3.85 14.93
N VAL A 929 22.37 4.71 15.47
CA VAL A 929 20.92 4.71 15.18
C VAL A 929 20.64 4.85 13.68
N LEU A 930 21.31 5.78 12.98
CA LEU A 930 21.17 5.95 11.53
C LEU A 930 21.62 4.71 10.73
N PHE A 931 22.68 4.03 11.15
CA PHE A 931 23.13 2.79 10.52
C PHE A 931 22.22 1.59 10.83
N LEU A 932 21.62 1.52 12.02
CA LEU A 932 20.56 0.56 12.33
C LEU A 932 19.31 0.78 11.45
N VAL A 933 18.93 2.05 11.19
CA VAL A 933 17.91 2.41 10.19
C VAL A 933 18.29 1.91 8.79
N GLY A 934 19.55 2.07 8.39
CA GLY A 934 20.07 1.54 7.13
C GLY A 934 19.99 0.00 7.02
N ILE A 935 20.37 -0.71 8.08
CA ILE A 935 20.30 -2.19 8.13
C ILE A 935 18.85 -2.66 8.05
N GLY A 936 17.95 -2.07 8.84
CA GLY A 936 16.51 -2.37 8.79
C GLY A 936 15.92 -2.15 7.40
N ALA A 937 16.24 -1.02 6.77
CA ALA A 937 15.75 -0.67 5.43
C ALA A 937 16.26 -1.65 4.37
N THR A 938 17.56 -1.95 4.38
CA THR A 938 18.15 -2.87 3.39
C THR A 938 17.62 -4.29 3.54
N CYS A 939 17.47 -4.81 4.76
CA CYS A 939 16.83 -6.10 5.03
C CYS A 939 15.40 -6.17 4.47
N ALA A 940 14.58 -5.13 4.71
CA ALA A 940 13.22 -5.02 4.18
C ALA A 940 13.18 -4.99 2.65
N ILE A 941 14.18 -4.36 2.03
CA ILE A 941 14.31 -4.26 0.58
C ILE A 941 14.64 -5.64 -0.02
N TYR A 942 15.62 -6.38 0.46
CA TYR A 942 16.01 -7.66 -0.18
C TYR A 942 15.16 -8.89 0.21
N ILE A 943 14.40 -8.87 1.32
CA ILE A 943 13.47 -9.98 1.66
C ILE A 943 12.21 -10.00 0.78
N THR A 944 11.69 -8.84 0.40
CA THR A 944 10.43 -8.77 -0.38
C THR A 944 10.55 -9.48 -1.75
N PRO A 945 11.65 -9.33 -2.52
CA PRO A 945 11.93 -10.14 -3.71
C PRO A 945 12.03 -11.63 -3.43
N VAL A 946 12.66 -12.03 -2.33
CA VAL A 946 12.89 -13.44 -1.97
C VAL A 946 11.57 -14.19 -1.77
N LEU A 947 10.59 -13.55 -1.11
CA LEU A 947 9.25 -14.12 -0.95
C LEU A 947 8.49 -14.21 -2.28
N GLY A 948 8.67 -13.22 -3.17
CA GLY A 948 8.15 -13.25 -4.54
C GLY A 948 8.74 -14.38 -5.37
N GLU A 949 10.06 -14.56 -5.34
CA GLU A 949 10.79 -15.63 -6.03
C GLU A 949 10.39 -17.03 -5.53
N LEU A 950 10.20 -17.18 -4.21
CA LEU A 950 9.65 -18.39 -3.57
C LEU A 950 8.28 -18.73 -4.18
N SER A 951 7.37 -17.75 -4.26
CA SER A 951 6.04 -17.95 -4.84
C SER A 951 6.05 -18.27 -6.34
N ALA A 952 6.99 -17.70 -7.09
CA ALA A 952 7.13 -17.94 -8.53
C ALA A 952 7.58 -19.38 -8.82
N VAL A 953 8.58 -19.90 -8.08
CA VAL A 953 9.04 -21.29 -8.22
C VAL A 953 7.94 -22.30 -7.89
N VAL A 954 7.09 -22.01 -6.90
CA VAL A 954 5.95 -22.89 -6.58
C VAL A 954 4.87 -22.85 -7.66
N ARG A 955 4.52 -21.67 -8.19
CA ARG A 955 3.53 -21.56 -9.29
C ARG A 955 3.95 -22.37 -10.52
N VAL A 956 5.23 -22.36 -10.88
CA VAL A 956 5.77 -23.11 -12.03
C VAL A 956 5.85 -24.63 -11.78
N THR A 957 5.88 -25.09 -10.53
CA THR A 957 5.87 -26.54 -10.22
C THR A 957 4.48 -27.15 -10.13
N GLY A 958 3.40 -26.35 -10.17
CA GLY A 958 2.01 -26.80 -10.35
C GLY A 958 1.42 -27.66 -9.22
N ASP A 959 2.17 -27.89 -8.14
CA ASP A 959 1.83 -28.82 -7.07
C ASP A 959 1.05 -28.07 -5.96
N GLY A 960 -0.20 -28.46 -5.71
CA GLY A 960 -1.09 -27.74 -4.78
C GLY A 960 -0.57 -27.69 -3.34
N ASP A 961 0.13 -28.75 -2.92
CA ASP A 961 0.76 -28.85 -1.61
C ASP A 961 2.17 -28.19 -1.59
N GLY A 962 2.64 -27.67 -2.74
CA GLY A 962 3.99 -27.13 -2.92
C GLY A 962 4.25 -25.85 -2.14
N PHE A 963 3.23 -25.01 -1.91
CA PHE A 963 3.38 -23.75 -1.16
C PHE A 963 3.79 -23.99 0.29
N ALA A 964 3.15 -24.95 0.98
CA ALA A 964 3.47 -25.31 2.35
C ALA A 964 4.90 -25.87 2.47
N ARG A 965 5.32 -26.72 1.53
CA ARG A 965 6.67 -27.31 1.50
C ARG A 965 7.76 -26.26 1.24
N ALA A 966 7.49 -25.28 0.36
CA ALA A 966 8.41 -24.19 0.07
C ALA A 966 8.53 -23.20 1.24
N PHE A 967 7.41 -22.86 1.92
CA PHE A 967 7.45 -22.07 3.16
C PHE A 967 8.14 -22.81 4.30
N ALA A 968 7.98 -24.13 4.43
CA ALA A 968 8.72 -24.92 5.42
C ALA A 968 10.25 -24.89 5.15
N LEU A 969 10.68 -24.98 3.89
CA LEU A 969 12.09 -24.79 3.50
C LEU A 969 12.60 -23.39 3.87
N PHE A 970 11.83 -22.34 3.55
CA PHE A 970 12.14 -20.96 3.93
C PHE A 970 12.29 -20.80 5.45
N ASN A 971 11.29 -21.25 6.23
CA ASN A 971 11.32 -21.18 7.69
C ASN A 971 12.51 -21.95 8.28
N MET A 972 12.87 -23.12 7.76
CA MET A 972 14.06 -23.85 8.22
C MET A 972 15.36 -23.11 7.91
N CYS A 973 15.53 -22.55 6.71
CA CYS A 973 16.73 -21.78 6.37
C CYS A 973 16.83 -20.47 7.18
N PHE A 974 15.71 -19.79 7.41
CA PHE A 974 15.64 -18.63 8.30
C PHE A 974 15.99 -19.02 9.74
N SER A 975 15.43 -20.11 10.26
CA SER A 975 15.71 -20.60 11.62
C SER A 975 17.18 -21.01 11.79
N LEU A 976 17.79 -21.66 10.80
CA LEU A 976 19.22 -21.97 10.80
C LEU A 976 20.08 -20.71 10.90
N GLY A 977 19.68 -19.61 10.25
CA GLY A 977 20.31 -18.31 10.40
C GLY A 977 20.19 -17.77 11.83
N MET A 978 19.00 -17.85 12.44
CA MET A 978 18.79 -17.44 13.84
C MET A 978 19.40 -18.39 14.89
N VAL A 979 19.83 -19.60 14.52
CA VAL A 979 20.67 -20.46 15.39
C VAL A 979 22.14 -20.05 15.26
N ALA A 980 22.64 -19.92 14.02
CA ALA A 980 24.06 -19.64 13.78
C ALA A 980 24.45 -18.20 14.17
N GLY A 981 23.57 -17.22 13.96
CA GLY A 981 23.81 -15.80 14.20
C GLY A 981 24.18 -15.50 15.66
N PRO A 982 23.31 -15.78 16.64
CA PRO A 982 23.57 -15.47 18.05
C PRO A 982 24.79 -16.21 18.60
N LEU A 983 24.98 -17.48 18.21
CA LEU A 983 26.12 -18.30 18.64
C LEU A 983 27.44 -17.72 18.15
N LEU A 984 27.58 -17.46 16.84
CA LEU A 984 28.81 -16.94 16.27
C LEU A 984 29.03 -15.45 16.63
N GLY A 985 27.98 -14.63 16.60
CA GLY A 985 28.06 -13.21 16.99
C GLY A 985 28.53 -13.02 18.43
N SER A 986 27.93 -13.74 19.39
CA SER A 986 28.34 -13.65 20.80
C SER A 986 29.71 -14.26 21.08
N ALA A 987 30.11 -15.33 20.39
CA ALA A 987 31.44 -15.92 20.53
C ALA A 987 32.54 -15.00 19.96
N ILE A 988 32.33 -14.43 18.77
CA ILE A 988 33.25 -13.46 18.17
C ILE A 988 33.35 -12.21 19.07
N TYR A 989 32.22 -11.69 19.57
CA TYR A 989 32.23 -10.53 20.46
C TYR A 989 32.97 -10.78 21.78
N GLN A 990 32.85 -11.99 22.35
CA GLN A 990 33.53 -12.37 23.59
C GLN A 990 35.07 -12.44 23.44
N GLU A 991 35.57 -12.96 22.32
CA GLU A 991 37.01 -13.17 22.11
C GLU A 991 37.69 -12.02 21.34
N THR A 992 36.92 -11.07 20.77
CA THR A 992 37.47 -9.96 19.96
C THR A 992 36.87 -8.59 20.32
N SER A 993 35.90 -8.07 19.55
CA SER A 993 35.23 -6.79 19.80
C SER A 993 33.96 -6.61 18.95
N PHE A 994 33.21 -5.55 19.21
CA PHE A 994 32.07 -5.13 18.39
C PHE A 994 32.47 -4.90 16.92
N LEU A 995 33.62 -4.27 16.67
CA LEU A 995 34.15 -4.03 15.33
C LEU A 995 34.32 -5.33 14.54
N TRP A 996 35.03 -6.31 15.11
CA TRP A 996 35.30 -7.57 14.41
C TRP A 996 34.05 -8.42 14.20
N THR A 997 33.10 -8.36 15.14
CA THR A 997 31.77 -8.96 15.00
C THR A 997 31.05 -8.38 13.77
N CYS A 998 30.94 -7.05 13.72
CA CYS A 998 30.34 -6.29 12.61
C CYS A 998 31.04 -6.54 11.26
N VAL A 999 32.38 -6.52 11.23
CA VAL A 999 33.20 -6.78 10.03
C VAL A 999 32.95 -8.18 9.47
N LEU A 1000 32.95 -9.22 10.31
CA LEU A 1000 32.77 -10.60 9.86
C LEU A 1000 31.34 -10.87 9.36
N ILE A 1001 30.32 -10.31 10.01
CA ILE A 1001 28.92 -10.41 9.55
C ILE A 1001 28.73 -9.65 8.22
N GLY A 1002 29.31 -8.46 8.08
CA GLY A 1002 29.28 -7.67 6.84
C GLY A 1002 30.00 -8.38 5.68
N ALA A 1003 31.17 -8.96 5.93
CA ALA A 1003 31.91 -9.76 4.94
C ALA A 1003 31.11 -11.00 4.50
N ALA A 1004 30.50 -11.74 5.44
CA ALA A 1004 29.63 -12.86 5.12
C ALA A 1004 28.41 -12.44 4.28
N THR A 1005 27.84 -11.26 4.56
CA THR A 1005 26.73 -10.68 3.79
C THR A 1005 27.17 -10.38 2.35
N PHE A 1006 28.38 -9.84 2.17
CA PHE A 1006 28.95 -9.50 0.86
C PHE A 1006 29.24 -10.74 0.00
N LEU A 1007 29.68 -11.86 0.59
CA LEU A 1007 30.00 -13.11 -0.12
C LEU A 1007 28.81 -13.74 -0.86
N ILE A 1008 27.58 -13.36 -0.54
CA ILE A 1008 26.36 -13.87 -1.21
C ILE A 1008 25.99 -13.05 -2.46
N LEU A 1009 26.56 -11.87 -2.63
CA LEU A 1009 26.32 -10.97 -3.76
C LEU A 1009 26.49 -11.64 -5.14
N PRO A 1010 27.52 -12.48 -5.40
CA PRO A 1010 27.66 -13.20 -6.67
C PRO A 1010 26.51 -14.17 -6.94
N LEU A 1011 26.04 -14.92 -5.92
CA LEU A 1011 24.94 -15.88 -6.08
C LEU A 1011 23.65 -15.17 -6.49
N VAL A 1012 23.36 -14.01 -5.89
CA VAL A 1012 22.22 -13.16 -6.23
C VAL A 1012 22.29 -12.70 -7.70
N PHE A 1013 23.46 -12.25 -8.16
CA PHE A 1013 23.64 -11.87 -9.56
C PHE A 1013 23.67 -13.07 -10.53
N MET A 1014 24.03 -14.27 -10.10
CA MET A 1014 24.04 -15.46 -10.97
C MET A 1014 22.67 -16.13 -11.14
N TYR A 1015 21.86 -16.23 -10.07
CA TYR A 1015 20.71 -17.16 -10.05
C TYR A 1015 19.36 -16.54 -9.68
N MET A 1016 19.30 -15.29 -9.19
CA MET A 1016 18.02 -14.64 -8.85
C MET A 1016 17.28 -14.12 -10.10
N GLY A 1017 15.94 -14.17 -10.07
CA GLY A 1017 15.07 -13.84 -11.20
C GLY A 1017 15.24 -12.41 -11.75
N GLY A 1018 15.46 -12.34 -13.06
CA GLY A 1018 15.40 -11.12 -13.84
C GLY A 1018 14.04 -10.89 -14.51
N LYS A 1019 13.77 -9.67 -14.96
CA LYS A 1019 12.49 -9.29 -15.60
C LYS A 1019 12.07 -10.19 -16.75
N ALA A 1020 13.00 -10.52 -17.65
CA ALA A 1020 12.74 -11.42 -18.78
C ALA A 1020 12.39 -12.86 -18.35
N GLN A 1021 12.80 -13.29 -17.16
CA GLN A 1021 12.41 -14.61 -16.63
C GLN A 1021 11.00 -14.57 -16.05
N LYS A 1022 10.62 -13.52 -15.29
CA LYS A 1022 9.22 -13.36 -14.82
C LYS A 1022 8.21 -13.39 -15.97
N GLN A 1023 8.56 -12.82 -17.14
CA GLN A 1023 7.71 -12.88 -18.34
C GLN A 1023 7.57 -14.31 -18.88
N ARG A 1024 8.68 -15.06 -19.03
CA ARG A 1024 8.65 -16.47 -19.45
C ARG A 1024 7.90 -17.37 -18.46
N ASP A 1025 8.09 -17.16 -17.16
CA ASP A 1025 7.39 -17.89 -16.10
C ASP A 1025 5.86 -17.66 -16.20
N GLN A 1026 5.44 -16.44 -16.51
CA GLN A 1026 4.03 -16.08 -16.69
C GLN A 1026 3.45 -16.65 -17.99
N GLU A 1027 4.13 -16.50 -19.13
CA GLU A 1027 3.71 -17.11 -20.40
C GLU A 1027 3.55 -18.63 -20.28
N GLN A 1028 4.45 -19.29 -19.54
CA GLN A 1028 4.38 -20.74 -19.30
C GLN A 1028 3.16 -21.09 -18.45
N TYR A 1029 2.90 -20.33 -17.38
CA TYR A 1029 1.71 -20.51 -16.54
C TYR A 1029 0.41 -20.31 -17.33
N GLU A 1030 0.34 -19.29 -18.19
CA GLU A 1030 -0.82 -19.03 -19.05
C GLU A 1030 -1.02 -20.16 -20.08
N LYS A 1031 0.05 -20.67 -20.70
CA LYS A 1031 0.00 -21.84 -21.61
C LYS A 1031 -0.47 -23.11 -20.91
N ASP A 1032 -0.02 -23.38 -19.68
CA ASP A 1032 -0.40 -24.58 -18.94
C ASP A 1032 -1.79 -24.47 -18.31
N MET A 1033 -2.23 -23.28 -17.90
CA MET A 1033 -3.62 -23.02 -17.49
C MET A 1033 -4.59 -23.15 -18.69
N TYR A 1034 -4.20 -22.67 -19.88
CA TYR A 1034 -4.99 -22.85 -21.09
C TYR A 1034 -5.20 -24.33 -21.43
N LYS A 1035 -4.15 -25.16 -21.35
CA LYS A 1035 -4.26 -26.62 -21.50
C LYS A 1035 -5.20 -27.25 -20.46
N GLN A 1036 -5.11 -26.84 -19.19
CA GLN A 1036 -6.01 -27.34 -18.14
C GLN A 1036 -7.47 -26.98 -18.42
N ASN A 1037 -7.76 -25.74 -18.83
CA ASN A 1037 -9.11 -25.33 -19.21
C ASN A 1037 -9.61 -26.06 -20.46
N MET A 1038 -8.75 -26.28 -21.46
CA MET A 1038 -9.12 -27.03 -22.67
C MET A 1038 -9.55 -28.47 -22.33
N VAL A 1039 -8.79 -29.16 -21.47
CA VAL A 1039 -9.15 -30.50 -20.97
C VAL A 1039 -10.41 -30.46 -20.09
N LEU A 1040 -10.58 -29.44 -19.25
CA LEU A 1040 -11.77 -29.29 -18.41
C LEU A 1040 -13.04 -29.10 -19.26
N ASN A 1041 -12.97 -28.29 -20.32
CA ASN A 1041 -14.05 -28.07 -21.26
C ASN A 1041 -14.40 -29.35 -22.02
N GLN A 1042 -13.39 -30.10 -22.52
CA GLN A 1042 -13.61 -31.40 -23.16
C GLN A 1042 -14.31 -32.39 -22.22
N ILE A 1043 -13.93 -32.42 -20.94
CA ILE A 1043 -14.61 -33.25 -19.93
C ILE A 1043 -16.05 -32.76 -19.68
N GLN A 1044 -16.31 -31.46 -19.68
CA GLN A 1044 -17.68 -30.93 -19.56
C GLN A 1044 -18.53 -31.25 -20.79
N GLU A 1045 -17.99 -31.17 -22.00
CA GLU A 1045 -18.68 -31.56 -23.23
C GLU A 1045 -18.98 -33.07 -23.28
N GLN A 1046 -18.01 -33.92 -22.91
CA GLN A 1046 -18.24 -35.37 -22.78
C GLN A 1046 -19.32 -35.68 -21.74
N ASN A 1047 -19.29 -35.07 -20.56
CA ASN A 1047 -20.33 -35.27 -19.55
C ASN A 1047 -21.71 -34.79 -20.04
N LYS A 1048 -21.77 -33.69 -20.80
CA LYS A 1048 -23.02 -33.18 -21.37
C LYS A 1048 -23.57 -34.10 -22.47
N GLN A 1049 -22.71 -34.63 -23.33
CA GLN A 1049 -23.08 -35.64 -24.33
C GLN A 1049 -23.57 -36.94 -23.67
N LEU A 1050 -22.91 -37.38 -22.60
CA LEU A 1050 -23.28 -38.59 -21.86
C LEU A 1050 -24.62 -38.39 -21.10
N GLN A 1051 -24.89 -37.20 -20.56
CA GLN A 1051 -26.20 -36.83 -20.03
C GLN A 1051 -27.29 -36.81 -21.12
N GLN A 1052 -26.99 -36.29 -22.32
CA GLN A 1052 -27.93 -36.31 -23.45
C GLN A 1052 -28.22 -37.74 -23.93
N GLN A 1053 -27.21 -38.62 -23.97
CA GLN A 1053 -27.39 -40.05 -24.28
C GLN A 1053 -28.20 -40.77 -23.20
N GLN A 1054 -28.01 -40.45 -21.92
CA GLN A 1054 -28.83 -41.00 -20.83
C GLN A 1054 -30.29 -40.53 -20.93
N GLN A 1055 -30.54 -39.26 -21.27
CA GLN A 1055 -31.91 -38.78 -21.50
C GLN A 1055 -32.56 -39.49 -22.70
N GLN A 1056 -31.83 -39.68 -23.80
CA GLN A 1056 -32.25 -40.46 -24.98
C GLN A 1056 -32.35 -41.99 -24.75
N GLN A 1057 -32.09 -42.48 -23.52
CA GLN A 1057 -32.36 -43.85 -23.08
C GLN A 1057 -33.47 -43.92 -22.02
N ILE A 1058 -34.01 -42.77 -21.61
CA ILE A 1058 -35.12 -42.61 -20.66
C ILE A 1058 -36.40 -42.18 -21.39
N ASP A 1059 -36.24 -41.35 -22.43
CA ASP A 1059 -37.28 -40.94 -23.40
C ASP A 1059 -37.59 -42.04 -24.43
#